data_AF-A0AAJ1BH15-F1
#
_entry.id   AF-A0AAJ1BH15-F1
#
_cell.length_a   1.000
_cell.length_b   1.000
_cell.length_c   1.000
_cell.angle_alpha   90.00
_cell.angle_beta   90.00
_cell.angle_gamma   90.00
#
_symmetry.space_group_name_H-M   'P 1'
#
loop_
_entity.id
_entity.type
_entity.pdbx_description
1 polymer ?
#
loop_
_entity_poly.entity_id
_entity_poly.type
_entity_poly.pdbx_seq_one_letter_code
_entity_poly.pdbx_strand_id
1 'polypeptide(L)'
;MDPKHIHAPFSRSRLARAVAIGMAAASFGAVAADAPRELKLTEVKEAQQQSYKAEKASSPKYSTPLLETPRTINVITGDVLKDQGVTSLNDALRNVSGVSTFGAGEGGGGNITTNDKITIRGFSANNDIYVDGIRDIAGYSRDMFNYEQLEVTKGAGSTISGKGSAGGTINLVSKRAQEAEFTVLDASYDEAERLRLTLDANTQFADVGAGRINLLFTEGGDTLGNNIENYRSLGVAPSVSFNLAERTRLGLDLFYMEQDNRPMLGLPWVNEDAATQIGRPAGPIDSQYWSNYYGVASRDFEKLDMLMATVVFDHEFSDSVRLIGQTRFGNNSKQSTLARPIFKSTRDPVTRLRSYEDLVDLTYVQNIDQENRLAVTQWDLQSNFSTGSIGHQLVTGVELYRETQEKYQLQDNRVLATPYVSLDKPAPNQSFSGELVRVGKPAEVTGTGAAIYALDTLSLGEHWQVDAGIRWEDYSAKGSTYLRGGKFVEDVRSDGDFFSWNLGLSYQPNGYSNYYVAVANAQDPAGGNMAFSGRTEDQLSQYNALDPQESTNYELGAKWDLLQSQLQLTAAAFLTQKTVTDTDDNADVFLAGEQQAKGLELGLTGAISDDLNLIAGYTWQETEVTKDFNPDTQGNGLTAAPEHSASVWLTYGLDALTLGGGVQYSSGNVFWRQNRAFYESGDLYLVSLMASYDISEQLRVQLNADNLTDEEYVSDYSARGHFRPGAGRNIKLGVRYSF
;
A
#
# COMPACT_ATOMS: atom_id res chain seq x y z
N MET A 1 -31.40 -36.75 -15.95
CA MET A 1 -30.77 -37.29 -14.72
C MET A 1 -29.90 -36.19 -14.17
N ASP A 2 -30.19 -35.79 -12.93
CA ASP A 2 -29.80 -34.54 -12.25
C ASP A 2 -28.32 -34.14 -12.29
N PRO A 3 -28.02 -32.86 -12.59
CA PRO A 3 -26.80 -32.20 -12.15
C PRO A 3 -27.09 -31.40 -10.85
N LYS A 4 -26.47 -31.81 -9.73
CA LYS A 4 -26.47 -31.03 -8.49
C LYS A 4 -25.54 -29.83 -8.64
N HIS A 5 -26.12 -28.66 -8.87
CA HIS A 5 -25.49 -27.36 -8.64
C HIS A 5 -25.35 -27.13 -7.14
N ILE A 6 -24.12 -26.94 -6.65
CA ILE A 6 -23.88 -26.28 -5.36
C ILE A 6 -23.35 -24.89 -5.70
N HIS A 7 -24.27 -23.99 -6.05
CA HIS A 7 -24.06 -22.58 -5.77
C HIS A 7 -24.45 -22.40 -4.31
N ALA A 8 -23.53 -21.94 -3.47
CA ALA A 8 -23.90 -21.29 -2.22
C ALA A 8 -24.15 -19.81 -2.57
N PRO A 9 -25.41 -19.35 -2.65
CA PRO A 9 -25.67 -17.93 -2.82
C PRO A 9 -25.55 -17.29 -1.44
N PHE A 10 -24.48 -16.55 -1.18
CA PHE A 10 -24.52 -15.54 -0.13
C PHE A 10 -25.53 -14.48 -0.56
N SER A 11 -26.77 -14.65 -0.12
CA SER A 11 -27.86 -13.74 -0.46
C SER A 11 -27.55 -12.33 0.08
N ARG A 12 -27.53 -11.34 -0.82
CA ARG A 12 -27.47 -9.89 -0.55
C ARG A 12 -28.40 -9.43 0.59
N SER A 13 -29.45 -10.20 0.91
CA SER A 13 -30.41 -9.91 1.98
C SER A 13 -29.89 -10.04 3.41
N ARG A 14 -28.70 -10.65 3.66
CA ARG A 14 -28.12 -10.71 5.02
C ARG A 14 -27.24 -9.49 5.33
N LEU A 15 -26.55 -8.92 4.34
CA LEU A 15 -25.81 -7.67 4.48
C LEU A 15 -26.75 -6.49 4.73
N ALA A 16 -27.87 -6.44 4.01
CA ALA A 16 -28.95 -5.46 4.25
C ALA A 16 -29.57 -5.57 5.65
N ARG A 17 -29.57 -6.76 6.26
CA ARG A 17 -30.06 -6.97 7.65
C ARG A 17 -29.00 -6.60 8.70
N ALA A 18 -27.71 -6.81 8.43
CA ALA A 18 -26.64 -6.34 9.31
C ALA A 18 -26.54 -4.79 9.32
N VAL A 19 -26.68 -4.16 8.14
CA VAL A 19 -26.74 -2.70 7.98
C VAL A 19 -28.02 -2.12 8.59
N ALA A 20 -29.16 -2.82 8.50
CA ALA A 20 -30.41 -2.39 9.15
C ALA A 20 -30.40 -2.53 10.69
N ILE A 21 -29.63 -3.47 11.25
CA ILE A 21 -29.44 -3.59 12.71
C ILE A 21 -28.53 -2.46 13.23
N GLY A 22 -27.58 -1.98 12.42
CA GLY A 22 -26.79 -0.78 12.73
C GLY A 22 -27.60 0.52 12.65
N MET A 23 -28.50 0.65 11.67
CA MET A 23 -29.35 1.85 11.53
C MET A 23 -30.50 1.95 12.54
N ALA A 24 -30.99 0.83 13.08
CA ALA A 24 -32.08 0.84 14.07
C ALA A 24 -31.63 1.27 15.49
N ALA A 25 -30.32 1.37 15.75
CA ALA A 25 -29.78 1.86 17.02
C ALA A 25 -29.60 3.40 17.06
N ALA A 26 -29.81 4.11 15.95
CA ALA A 26 -29.60 5.57 15.85
C ALA A 26 -30.86 6.42 16.07
N SER A 27 -31.97 5.84 16.54
CA SER A 27 -33.12 6.62 17.01
C SER A 27 -32.94 7.02 18.47
N PHE A 28 -32.11 8.04 18.73
CA PHE A 28 -32.08 8.71 20.02
C PHE A 28 -33.39 9.46 20.24
N GLY A 29 -34.26 8.87 21.05
CA GLY A 29 -35.35 9.61 21.68
C GLY A 29 -34.77 10.56 22.72
N ALA A 30 -35.05 11.85 22.58
CA ALA A 30 -34.78 12.85 23.60
C ALA A 30 -35.47 12.45 24.91
N VAL A 31 -34.68 12.04 25.92
CA VAL A 31 -35.16 11.88 27.29
C VAL A 31 -34.70 13.09 28.09
N ALA A 32 -35.68 13.71 28.74
CA ALA A 32 -35.57 14.94 29.51
C ALA A 32 -34.55 14.84 30.64
N ALA A 33 -33.91 15.99 30.89
CA ALA A 33 -32.87 16.22 31.88
C ALA A 33 -33.28 15.87 33.31
N ASP A 34 -32.34 15.25 34.04
CA ASP A 34 -32.32 15.24 35.50
C ASP A 34 -31.00 15.86 36.00
N ALA A 35 -31.06 16.50 37.17
CA ALA A 35 -30.19 17.56 37.68
C ALA A 35 -28.65 17.32 37.63
N PRO A 36 -27.83 18.39 37.51
CA PRO A 36 -26.38 18.29 37.29
C PRO A 36 -25.67 17.70 38.52
N ARG A 37 -24.97 16.58 38.33
CA ARG A 37 -23.87 16.19 39.22
C ARG A 37 -22.62 16.90 38.74
N GLU A 38 -21.99 17.67 39.62
CA GLU A 38 -20.66 18.24 39.39
C GLU A 38 -19.66 17.12 39.08
N LEU A 39 -19.33 16.99 37.79
CA LEU A 39 -18.16 16.26 37.34
C LEU A 39 -16.95 17.15 37.64
N LYS A 40 -15.92 16.56 38.27
CA LYS A 40 -14.62 17.21 38.34
C LYS A 40 -14.20 17.55 36.90
N LEU A 41 -13.91 18.82 36.64
CA LEU A 41 -13.30 19.24 35.39
C LEU A 41 -12.00 18.46 35.21
N THR A 42 -12.04 17.41 34.40
CA THR A 42 -10.90 17.04 33.58
C THR A 42 -10.64 18.25 32.69
N GLU A 43 -9.43 18.80 32.73
CA GLU A 43 -9.00 19.86 31.83
C GLU A 43 -9.47 19.51 30.42
N VAL A 44 -10.27 20.42 29.85
CA VAL A 44 -10.61 20.40 28.44
C VAL A 44 -9.28 20.37 27.71
N LYS A 45 -8.92 19.21 27.15
CA LYS A 45 -7.90 19.16 26.11
C LYS A 45 -8.35 20.19 25.08
N GLU A 46 -7.57 21.26 24.95
CA GLU A 46 -7.70 22.23 23.87
C GLU A 46 -7.96 21.50 22.57
N ALA A 47 -8.77 22.12 21.70
CA ALA A 47 -9.08 21.65 20.36
C ALA A 47 -7.85 20.96 19.77
N GLN A 48 -8.00 19.67 19.44
CA GLN A 48 -6.94 18.79 18.99
C GLN A 48 -6.07 19.53 17.96
N GLN A 49 -4.92 20.05 18.41
CA GLN A 49 -4.05 20.88 17.58
C GLN A 49 -3.60 19.98 16.42
N GLN A 50 -3.85 20.41 15.18
CA GLN A 50 -3.42 19.64 14.01
C GLN A 50 -1.93 19.35 14.14
N SER A 51 -1.55 18.07 14.13
CA SER A 51 -0.14 17.69 14.26
C SER A 51 0.29 16.85 13.07
N TYR A 52 1.25 17.40 12.32
CA TYR A 52 1.90 16.66 11.24
C TYR A 52 2.96 15.68 11.79
N LYS A 53 3.47 15.92 13.00
CA LYS A 53 4.43 15.04 13.66
C LYS A 53 3.70 13.98 14.48
N ALA A 54 4.02 12.72 14.23
CA ALA A 54 3.69 11.62 15.14
C ALA A 54 4.85 11.39 16.13
N GLU A 55 4.53 11.04 17.37
CA GLU A 55 5.54 10.78 18.40
C GLU A 55 5.95 9.30 18.47
N LYS A 56 5.02 8.39 18.12
CA LYS A 56 5.19 6.95 18.23
C LYS A 56 4.63 6.25 16.99
N ALA A 57 5.23 5.13 16.64
CA ALA A 57 4.58 4.17 15.75
C ALA A 57 3.42 3.48 16.48
N SER A 58 2.44 3.00 15.72
CA SER A 58 1.23 2.36 16.24
C SER A 58 1.44 0.92 16.69
N SER A 59 2.44 0.24 16.12
CA SER A 59 2.75 -1.15 16.46
C SER A 59 3.33 -1.26 17.87
N PRO A 60 2.82 -2.19 18.72
CA PRO A 60 3.35 -2.41 20.07
C PRO A 60 4.75 -3.04 20.07
N LYS A 61 5.24 -3.48 18.90
CA LYS A 61 6.61 -3.99 18.73
C LYS A 61 7.66 -2.87 18.80
N TYR A 62 7.27 -1.60 18.63
CA TYR A 62 8.12 -0.45 18.89
C TYR A 62 7.87 0.07 20.31
N SER A 63 8.84 -0.13 21.21
CA SER A 63 8.75 0.25 22.61
C SER A 63 9.10 1.73 22.88
N THR A 64 9.88 2.34 21.99
CA THR A 64 10.37 3.72 22.15
C THR A 64 9.69 4.72 21.20
N PRO A 65 9.72 6.03 21.52
CA PRO A 65 9.32 7.09 20.59
C PRO A 65 10.13 7.06 19.28
N LEU A 66 9.56 7.66 18.23
CA LEU A 66 10.21 7.71 16.91
C LEU A 66 11.57 8.42 16.94
N LEU A 67 11.76 9.39 17.84
CA LEU A 67 13.05 10.06 18.06
C LEU A 67 14.14 9.07 18.49
N GLU A 68 13.79 8.09 19.32
CA GLU A 68 14.73 7.17 19.97
C GLU A 68 14.93 5.87 19.18
N THR A 69 13.95 5.48 18.35
CA THR A 69 14.04 4.27 17.51
C THR A 69 15.18 4.39 16.48
N PRO A 70 16.18 3.48 16.44
CA PRO A 70 17.32 3.53 15.52
C PRO A 70 16.95 3.00 14.12
N ARG A 71 15.94 3.58 13.50
CA ARG A 71 15.45 3.24 12.15
C ARG A 71 14.72 4.41 11.52
N THR A 72 14.79 4.52 10.20
CA THR A 72 13.97 5.45 9.42
C THR A 72 12.52 4.97 9.33
N ILE A 73 11.61 5.72 9.95
CA ILE A 73 10.16 5.50 9.91
C ILE A 73 9.51 6.84 9.60
N ASN A 74 8.80 6.93 8.47
CA ASN A 74 8.00 8.10 8.10
C ASN A 74 6.55 7.86 8.49
N VAL A 75 5.91 8.82 9.14
CA VAL A 75 4.47 8.75 9.48
C VAL A 75 3.74 9.90 8.81
N ILE A 76 2.69 9.57 8.05
CA ILE A 76 1.78 10.51 7.42
C ILE A 76 0.50 10.50 8.25
N THR A 77 0.28 11.56 9.02
CA THR A 77 -0.87 11.65 9.93
C THR A 77 -2.17 11.92 9.17
N GLY A 78 -3.30 11.61 9.80
CA GLY A 78 -4.62 11.87 9.23
C GLY A 78 -4.86 13.36 8.91
N ASP A 79 -4.19 14.27 9.60
CA ASP A 79 -4.27 15.71 9.32
C ASP A 79 -3.60 16.06 7.99
N VAL A 80 -2.40 15.52 7.72
CA VAL A 80 -1.74 15.66 6.40
C VAL A 80 -2.65 15.13 5.29
N LEU A 81 -3.22 13.93 5.48
CA LEU A 81 -4.11 13.31 4.49
C LEU A 81 -5.35 14.17 4.22
N LYS A 82 -5.97 14.76 5.25
CA LYS A 82 -7.14 15.63 5.13
C LYS A 82 -6.80 16.94 4.43
N ASP A 83 -5.71 17.60 4.80
CA ASP A 83 -5.31 18.89 4.23
C ASP A 83 -4.98 18.75 2.73
N GLN A 84 -4.32 17.66 2.34
CA GLN A 84 -4.07 17.35 0.93
C GLN A 84 -5.30 16.79 0.21
N GLY A 85 -6.33 16.37 0.95
CA GLY A 85 -7.51 15.69 0.41
C GLY A 85 -7.16 14.36 -0.28
N VAL A 86 -6.18 13.64 0.25
CA VAL A 86 -5.71 12.35 -0.26
C VAL A 86 -6.76 11.27 0.00
N THR A 87 -7.09 10.50 -1.04
CA THR A 87 -8.09 9.43 -0.95
C THR A 87 -7.56 8.04 -1.26
N SER A 88 -6.33 7.91 -1.79
CA SER A 88 -5.72 6.64 -2.15
C SER A 88 -4.36 6.44 -1.47
N LEU A 89 -3.95 5.17 -1.27
CA LEU A 89 -2.64 4.84 -0.72
C LEU A 89 -1.50 5.39 -1.59
N ASN A 90 -1.60 5.27 -2.91
CA ASN A 90 -0.55 5.77 -3.81
C ASN A 90 -0.37 7.28 -3.69
N ASP A 91 -1.46 8.05 -3.51
CA ASP A 91 -1.37 9.50 -3.32
C ASP A 91 -0.77 9.85 -1.94
N ALA A 92 -1.13 9.10 -0.89
CA ALA A 92 -0.56 9.27 0.44
C ALA A 92 0.97 9.06 0.43
N LEU A 93 1.44 8.04 -0.29
CA LEU A 93 2.86 7.69 -0.39
C LEU A 93 3.69 8.71 -1.16
N ARG A 94 3.08 9.62 -1.92
CA ARG A 94 3.83 10.72 -2.58
C ARG A 94 4.44 11.72 -1.58
N ASN A 95 4.03 11.66 -0.31
CA ASN A 95 4.65 12.40 0.79
C ASN A 95 6.01 11.83 1.22
N VAL A 96 6.34 10.60 0.79
CA VAL A 96 7.53 9.89 1.25
C VAL A 96 8.55 9.80 0.12
N SER A 97 9.65 10.55 0.21
CA SER A 97 10.77 10.39 -0.73
C SER A 97 11.38 8.99 -0.64
N GLY A 98 12.00 8.50 -1.70
CA GLY A 98 12.56 7.14 -1.76
C GLY A 98 11.52 6.01 -1.86
N VAL A 99 10.23 6.37 -1.88
CA VAL A 99 9.12 5.49 -2.24
C VAL A 99 8.67 5.85 -3.65
N SER A 100 8.56 4.85 -4.52
CA SER A 100 7.99 5.06 -5.85
C SER A 100 6.64 4.36 -5.94
N THR A 101 5.64 5.08 -6.42
CA THR A 101 4.34 4.54 -6.82
C THR A 101 4.25 4.39 -8.34
N PHE A 102 5.35 4.66 -9.05
CA PHE A 102 5.48 4.40 -10.48
C PHE A 102 5.61 2.90 -10.71
N GLY A 103 4.89 2.40 -11.70
CA GLY A 103 4.80 0.96 -11.89
C GLY A 103 6.13 0.31 -12.24
N ALA A 104 6.65 -0.47 -11.29
CA ALA A 104 7.59 -1.55 -11.53
C ALA A 104 7.11 -2.78 -10.78
N GLY A 105 6.57 -3.76 -11.51
CA GLY A 105 6.45 -5.12 -10.98
C GLY A 105 7.83 -5.79 -10.95
N GLU A 106 7.88 -7.00 -10.40
CA GLU A 106 9.07 -7.86 -10.51
C GLU A 106 9.52 -7.97 -11.99
N GLY A 107 10.79 -7.63 -12.27
CA GLY A 107 11.40 -7.77 -13.61
C GLY A 107 11.28 -6.58 -14.56
N GLY A 108 11.05 -5.35 -14.06
CA GLY A 108 11.35 -4.10 -14.79
C GLY A 108 10.52 -3.80 -16.05
N GLY A 109 9.32 -4.37 -16.14
CA GLY A 109 8.40 -4.15 -17.26
C GLY A 109 7.19 -5.07 -17.25
N GLY A 110 6.65 -5.31 -16.05
CA GLY A 110 5.52 -6.21 -15.77
C GLY A 110 4.22 -5.81 -16.48
N ASN A 111 3.12 -6.50 -16.18
CA ASN A 111 1.82 -6.04 -16.65
C ASN A 111 1.42 -4.78 -15.86
N ILE A 112 0.81 -3.80 -16.53
CA ILE A 112 0.05 -2.77 -15.80
C ILE A 112 -1.08 -3.48 -15.06
N THR A 113 -1.35 -3.04 -13.85
CA THR A 113 -2.46 -3.51 -13.02
C THR A 113 -3.07 -2.29 -12.32
N THR A 114 -4.27 -2.47 -11.81
CA THR A 114 -4.99 -1.50 -10.97
C THR A 114 -4.62 -1.61 -9.48
N ASN A 115 -3.63 -2.44 -9.14
CA ASN A 115 -3.20 -2.65 -7.76
C ASN A 115 -2.24 -1.53 -7.35
N ASP A 116 -2.12 -1.27 -6.05
CA ASP A 116 -1.03 -0.45 -5.53
C ASP A 116 0.32 -1.10 -5.87
N LYS A 117 1.16 -0.37 -6.61
CA LYS A 117 2.50 -0.81 -7.01
C LYS A 117 3.51 0.10 -6.35
N ILE A 118 4.33 -0.46 -5.47
CA ILE A 118 5.16 0.32 -4.58
C ILE A 118 6.56 -0.28 -4.54
N THR A 119 7.56 0.57 -4.66
CA THR A 119 8.94 0.24 -4.32
C THR A 119 9.42 1.13 -3.16
N ILE A 120 10.27 0.58 -2.30
CA ILE A 120 10.95 1.31 -1.23
C ILE A 120 12.44 1.04 -1.40
N ARG A 121 13.24 2.10 -1.52
CA ARG A 121 14.68 1.99 -1.82
C ARG A 121 14.97 1.12 -3.05
N GLY A 122 14.08 1.16 -4.05
CA GLY A 122 14.16 0.38 -5.30
C GLY A 122 13.73 -1.09 -5.22
N PHE A 123 13.43 -1.61 -4.03
CA PHE A 123 12.91 -2.97 -3.88
C PHE A 123 11.38 -2.97 -3.83
N SER A 124 10.75 -3.94 -4.50
CA SER A 124 9.28 -4.09 -4.50
C SER A 124 8.75 -4.31 -3.08
N ALA A 125 7.74 -3.52 -2.70
CA ALA A 125 6.98 -3.61 -1.46
C ALA A 125 5.51 -4.01 -1.70
N ASN A 126 5.18 -4.54 -2.90
CA ASN A 126 3.81 -4.91 -3.28
C ASN A 126 3.16 -5.94 -2.35
N ASN A 127 3.97 -6.79 -1.72
CA ASN A 127 3.51 -7.78 -0.76
C ASN A 127 3.74 -7.32 0.69
N ASP A 128 4.37 -6.17 0.92
CA ASP A 128 4.82 -5.68 2.23
C ASP A 128 3.92 -4.53 2.73
N ILE A 129 2.62 -4.63 2.42
CA ILE A 129 1.57 -3.73 2.89
C ILE A 129 0.81 -4.41 4.03
N TYR A 130 0.68 -3.71 5.14
CA TYR A 130 0.11 -4.18 6.39
C TYR A 130 -1.03 -3.26 6.80
N VAL A 131 -2.01 -3.82 7.51
CA VAL A 131 -3.05 -3.07 8.21
C VAL A 131 -2.95 -3.44 9.68
N ASP A 132 -2.71 -2.47 10.56
CA ASP A 132 -2.51 -2.70 12.00
C ASP A 132 -1.47 -3.81 12.29
N GLY A 133 -0.35 -3.80 11.56
CA GLY A 133 0.73 -4.78 11.70
C GLY A 133 0.46 -6.18 11.13
N ILE A 134 -0.73 -6.44 10.56
CA ILE A 134 -1.07 -7.71 9.90
C ILE A 134 -1.02 -7.53 8.38
N ARG A 135 -0.30 -8.42 7.69
CA ARG A 135 -0.13 -8.38 6.23
C ARG A 135 -1.47 -8.41 5.49
N ASP A 136 -1.62 -7.57 4.49
CA ASP A 136 -2.75 -7.59 3.55
C ASP A 136 -2.30 -8.22 2.22
N ILE A 137 -2.70 -9.47 2.01
CA ILE A 137 -2.29 -10.29 0.87
C ILE A 137 -3.03 -9.97 -0.44
N ALA A 138 -4.02 -9.08 -0.41
CA ALA A 138 -4.82 -8.78 -1.59
C ALA A 138 -4.21 -7.68 -2.45
N GLY A 139 -4.25 -7.88 -3.77
CA GLY A 139 -3.82 -6.88 -4.76
C GLY A 139 -4.98 -6.02 -5.25
N TYR A 140 -5.07 -4.79 -4.77
CA TYR A 140 -6.09 -3.79 -5.13
C TYR A 140 -5.58 -2.38 -4.82
N SER A 141 -6.38 -1.36 -5.13
CA SER A 141 -6.09 0.01 -4.71
C SER A 141 -6.86 0.35 -3.42
N ARG A 142 -6.12 0.78 -2.40
CA ARG A 142 -6.64 1.04 -1.05
C ARG A 142 -7.16 2.47 -0.91
N ASP A 143 -8.37 2.59 -0.39
CA ASP A 143 -8.98 3.88 -0.02
C ASP A 143 -8.58 4.29 1.41
N MET A 144 -8.40 5.59 1.63
CA MET A 144 -7.90 6.13 2.91
C MET A 144 -8.98 6.44 3.98
N PHE A 145 -10.28 6.18 3.73
CA PHE A 145 -11.37 6.64 4.61
C PHE A 145 -11.30 6.13 6.07
N ASN A 146 -10.77 4.91 6.28
CA ASN A 146 -10.75 4.25 7.58
C ASN A 146 -9.35 4.22 8.24
N TYR A 147 -8.41 5.06 7.80
CA TYR A 147 -7.06 5.06 8.36
C TYR A 147 -6.74 6.38 9.07
N GLU A 148 -6.15 6.28 10.26
CA GLU A 148 -5.76 7.40 11.12
C GLU A 148 -4.36 7.90 10.74
N GLN A 149 -3.48 6.99 10.34
CA GLN A 149 -2.15 7.33 9.82
C GLN A 149 -1.63 6.21 8.90
N LEU A 150 -0.64 6.58 8.10
CA LEU A 150 0.17 5.69 7.28
C LEU A 150 1.60 5.72 7.81
N GLU A 151 2.21 4.56 8.00
CA GLU A 151 3.59 4.43 8.47
C GLU A 151 4.43 3.72 7.41
N VAL A 152 5.55 4.30 7.02
CA VAL A 152 6.51 3.70 6.09
C VAL A 152 7.81 3.45 6.83
N THR A 153 8.11 2.17 7.07
CA THR A 153 9.39 1.74 7.64
C THR A 153 10.33 1.41 6.50
N LYS A 154 11.54 2.00 6.49
CA LYS A 154 12.50 1.79 5.40
C LYS A 154 13.67 0.91 5.83
N GLY A 155 14.17 0.11 4.89
CA GLY A 155 15.18 -0.91 5.09
C GLY A 155 14.61 -2.25 5.58
N ALA A 156 15.49 -3.26 5.61
CA ALA A 156 15.17 -4.61 6.05
C ALA A 156 14.52 -4.65 7.45
N GLY A 157 13.44 -5.43 7.61
CA GLY A 157 12.57 -5.32 8.78
C GLY A 157 11.89 -6.58 9.29
N SER A 158 12.30 -7.79 8.88
CA SER A 158 11.57 -9.04 9.19
C SER A 158 11.46 -9.37 10.68
N THR A 159 12.31 -8.81 11.56
CA THR A 159 12.12 -8.94 13.01
C THR A 159 10.77 -8.41 13.50
N ILE A 160 10.26 -7.37 12.85
CA ILE A 160 8.98 -6.73 13.18
C ILE A 160 7.85 -7.30 12.32
N SER A 161 8.10 -7.45 11.01
CA SER A 161 7.06 -7.67 10.00
C SER A 161 6.91 -9.13 9.52
N GLY A 162 7.79 -10.04 9.94
CA GLY A 162 7.86 -11.41 9.43
C GLY A 162 8.43 -11.48 8.01
N LYS A 163 8.04 -12.51 7.25
CA LYS A 163 8.48 -12.71 5.85
C LYS A 163 8.37 -11.44 4.99
N GLY A 164 9.29 -11.27 4.03
CA GLY A 164 9.34 -10.14 3.09
C GLY A 164 10.12 -8.94 3.63
N SER A 165 9.69 -7.71 3.32
CA SER A 165 10.25 -6.45 3.84
C SER A 165 11.70 -6.17 3.46
N ALA A 166 12.12 -6.46 2.22
CA ALA A 166 13.50 -6.20 1.79
C ALA A 166 13.84 -4.70 1.77
N GLY A 167 13.01 -3.88 1.12
CA GLY A 167 13.17 -2.43 1.06
C GLY A 167 12.52 -1.69 2.23
N GLY A 168 11.58 -2.34 2.92
CA GLY A 168 10.76 -1.72 3.96
C GLY A 168 9.34 -2.29 3.99
N THR A 169 8.50 -1.70 4.84
CA THR A 169 7.07 -2.01 4.94
C THR A 169 6.22 -0.76 4.96
N ILE A 170 4.95 -0.95 4.64
CA ILE A 170 3.90 0.07 4.72
C ILE A 170 2.84 -0.43 5.68
N ASN A 171 2.51 0.32 6.72
CA ASN A 171 1.50 -0.04 7.69
C ASN A 171 0.39 1.02 7.72
N LEU A 172 -0.83 0.58 7.44
CA LEU A 172 -2.05 1.36 7.51
C LEU A 172 -2.68 1.17 8.90
N VAL A 173 -2.86 2.27 9.62
CA VAL A 173 -3.37 2.24 11.00
C VAL A 173 -4.85 2.55 10.98
N SER A 174 -5.68 1.57 11.34
CA SER A 174 -7.13 1.70 11.29
C SER A 174 -7.64 2.70 12.32
N LYS A 175 -8.63 3.48 11.92
CA LYS A 175 -9.46 4.27 12.85
C LYS A 175 -10.21 3.31 13.78
N ARG A 176 -10.03 3.48 15.08
CA ARG A 176 -10.71 2.69 16.13
C ARG A 176 -11.57 3.58 17.02
N ALA A 177 -12.50 2.96 17.74
CA ALA A 177 -13.28 3.63 18.76
C ALA A 177 -12.38 4.24 19.84
N GLN A 178 -12.69 5.49 20.21
CA GLN A 178 -11.93 6.27 21.16
C GLN A 178 -12.84 7.02 22.14
N GLU A 179 -12.26 7.61 23.18
CA GLU A 179 -13.04 8.30 24.23
C GLU A 179 -13.63 9.64 23.77
N ALA A 180 -13.02 10.28 22.76
CA ALA A 180 -13.49 11.57 22.25
C ALA A 180 -14.77 11.43 21.42
N GLU A 181 -15.82 12.17 21.77
CA GLU A 181 -17.05 12.21 20.97
C GLU A 181 -16.92 13.20 19.81
N PHE A 182 -17.33 12.77 18.63
CA PHE A 182 -17.38 13.63 17.45
C PHE A 182 -18.27 13.00 16.39
N THR A 183 -18.76 13.83 15.47
CA THR A 183 -19.31 13.35 14.20
C THR A 183 -18.91 14.31 13.10
N VAL A 184 -18.29 13.78 12.05
CA VAL A 184 -17.80 14.54 10.91
C VAL A 184 -18.39 13.97 9.63
N LEU A 185 -19.01 14.83 8.84
CA LEU A 185 -19.48 14.54 7.49
C LEU A 185 -18.62 15.32 6.51
N ASP A 186 -17.97 14.63 5.58
CA ASP A 186 -17.26 15.25 4.45
C ASP A 186 -17.98 14.91 3.14
N ALA A 187 -18.11 15.91 2.28
CA ALA A 187 -18.58 15.76 0.91
C ALA A 187 -17.62 16.48 -0.04
N SER A 188 -17.25 15.86 -1.16
CA SER A 188 -16.43 16.52 -2.18
C SER A 188 -16.84 16.15 -3.60
N TYR A 189 -16.53 17.07 -4.52
CA TYR A 189 -16.71 16.92 -5.95
C TYR A 189 -15.49 17.48 -6.68
N ASP A 190 -15.04 16.83 -7.75
CA ASP A 190 -13.85 17.24 -8.51
C ASP A 190 -14.05 17.28 -10.03
N GLU A 191 -13.03 17.77 -10.75
CA GLU A 191 -13.03 17.91 -12.21
C GLU A 191 -13.12 16.55 -12.94
N ALA A 192 -12.74 15.47 -12.29
CA ALA A 192 -12.93 14.09 -12.77
C ALA A 192 -14.36 13.57 -12.54
N GLU A 193 -15.31 14.47 -12.25
CA GLU A 193 -16.71 14.19 -11.94
C GLU A 193 -16.93 13.26 -10.74
N ARG A 194 -15.96 13.20 -9.83
CA ARG A 194 -16.03 12.28 -8.69
C ARG A 194 -16.79 12.91 -7.53
N LEU A 195 -17.94 12.35 -7.20
CA LEU A 195 -18.63 12.59 -5.94
C LEU A 195 -18.04 11.67 -4.86
N ARG A 196 -17.64 12.22 -3.73
CA ARG A 196 -17.23 11.46 -2.54
C ARG A 196 -17.95 11.95 -1.30
N LEU A 197 -18.48 11.01 -0.51
CA LEU A 197 -19.15 11.24 0.76
C LEU A 197 -18.53 10.34 1.82
N THR A 198 -18.14 10.89 2.97
CA THR A 198 -17.67 10.11 4.12
C THR A 198 -18.32 10.58 5.41
N LEU A 199 -18.62 9.64 6.30
CA LEU A 199 -19.08 9.92 7.67
C LEU A 199 -18.11 9.24 8.64
N ASP A 200 -17.62 9.98 9.63
CA ASP A 200 -16.81 9.46 10.74
C ASP A 200 -17.47 9.91 12.04
N ALA A 201 -18.09 8.97 12.75
CA ALA A 201 -18.82 9.26 13.98
C ALA A 201 -18.31 8.38 15.11
N ASN A 202 -18.01 8.98 16.25
CA ASN A 202 -17.58 8.30 17.47
C ASN A 202 -18.42 8.78 18.66
N THR A 203 -18.87 7.84 19.48
CA THR A 203 -19.64 8.10 20.69
C THR A 203 -19.14 7.23 21.84
N GLN A 204 -19.25 7.74 23.06
CA GLN A 204 -18.91 7.02 24.27
C GLN A 204 -20.17 6.35 24.85
N PHE A 205 -20.04 5.10 25.27
CA PHE A 205 -21.10 4.36 25.96
C PHE A 205 -20.92 4.44 27.48
N ALA A 206 -20.98 5.67 28.03
CA ALA A 206 -20.63 5.94 29.44
C ALA A 206 -19.27 5.30 29.80
N ASP A 207 -19.12 4.72 31.00
CA ASP A 207 -17.86 4.11 31.44
C ASP A 207 -17.58 2.73 30.80
N VAL A 208 -18.51 2.19 29.99
CA VAL A 208 -18.45 0.81 29.50
C VAL A 208 -17.60 0.68 28.23
N GLY A 209 -17.37 1.78 27.51
CA GLY A 209 -16.54 1.77 26.30
C GLY A 209 -16.95 2.83 25.28
N ALA A 210 -16.59 2.62 24.02
CA ALA A 210 -16.88 3.54 22.93
C ALA A 210 -17.20 2.81 21.62
N GLY A 211 -17.92 3.47 20.73
CA GLY A 211 -18.21 2.99 19.38
C GLY A 211 -17.86 4.03 18.33
N ARG A 212 -17.28 3.59 17.21
CA ARG A 212 -16.98 4.40 16.02
C ARG A 212 -17.56 3.75 14.78
N ILE A 213 -18.02 4.55 13.83
CA ILE A 213 -18.41 4.10 12.50
C ILE A 213 -17.83 5.03 11.44
N ASN A 214 -17.13 4.43 10.48
CA ASN A 214 -16.68 5.10 9.27
C ASN A 214 -17.49 4.60 8.07
N LEU A 215 -18.05 5.50 7.28
CA LEU A 215 -18.77 5.19 6.05
C LEU A 215 -18.10 5.88 4.86
N LEU A 216 -18.16 5.23 3.70
CA LEU A 216 -17.67 5.75 2.42
C LEU A 216 -18.69 5.47 1.31
N PHE A 217 -18.97 6.50 0.53
CA PHE A 217 -19.51 6.37 -0.82
C PHE A 217 -18.69 7.24 -1.78
N THR A 218 -18.30 6.68 -2.91
CA THR A 218 -17.71 7.44 -4.01
C THR A 218 -18.23 6.93 -5.35
N GLU A 219 -18.37 7.82 -6.32
CA GLU A 219 -18.78 7.53 -7.70
C GLU A 219 -18.16 8.58 -8.65
N GLY A 220 -17.86 8.23 -9.89
CA GLY A 220 -17.12 9.08 -10.85
C GLY A 220 -15.61 8.82 -10.86
N GLY A 221 -14.79 9.82 -11.22
CA GLY A 221 -13.32 9.70 -11.23
C GLY A 221 -12.69 9.45 -12.60
N ASP A 222 -13.21 10.09 -13.65
CA ASP A 222 -12.62 10.08 -15.00
C ASP A 222 -11.48 11.09 -15.11
N THR A 223 -10.32 10.75 -14.56
CA THR A 223 -9.15 11.64 -14.51
C THR A 223 -8.52 11.95 -15.87
N LEU A 224 -8.92 11.23 -16.92
CA LEU A 224 -8.40 11.41 -18.28
C LEU A 224 -9.43 12.06 -19.23
N GLY A 225 -10.64 12.34 -18.74
CA GLY A 225 -11.70 12.98 -19.52
C GLY A 225 -12.17 12.16 -20.73
N ASN A 226 -12.12 10.83 -20.63
CA ASN A 226 -12.55 9.93 -21.71
C ASN A 226 -14.07 9.64 -21.73
N ASN A 227 -14.80 10.13 -20.74
CA ASN A 227 -16.23 9.98 -20.49
C ASN A 227 -16.70 8.52 -20.34
N ILE A 228 -15.80 7.60 -19.99
CA ILE A 228 -16.09 6.16 -19.89
C ILE A 228 -15.69 5.61 -18.53
N GLU A 229 -14.55 6.05 -18.00
CA GLU A 229 -14.08 5.64 -16.69
C GLU A 229 -15.09 6.00 -15.59
N ASN A 230 -15.27 5.08 -14.65
CA ASN A 230 -16.12 5.30 -13.49
C ASN A 230 -15.64 4.42 -12.35
N TYR A 231 -15.44 5.00 -11.16
CA TYR A 231 -14.96 4.31 -9.98
C TYR A 231 -16.00 4.45 -8.88
N ARG A 232 -16.63 3.33 -8.51
CA ARG A 232 -17.61 3.30 -7.42
C ARG A 232 -17.05 2.51 -6.25
N SER A 233 -17.01 3.10 -5.06
CA SER A 233 -16.68 2.39 -3.82
C SER A 233 -17.74 2.64 -2.75
N LEU A 234 -18.09 1.57 -2.04
CA LEU A 234 -18.93 1.58 -0.84
C LEU A 234 -18.12 0.97 0.30
N GLY A 235 -17.94 1.72 1.39
CA GLY A 235 -17.17 1.27 2.55
C GLY A 235 -17.94 1.43 3.85
N VAL A 236 -17.81 0.46 4.74
CA VAL A 236 -18.40 0.47 6.09
C VAL A 236 -17.39 -0.14 7.06
N ALA A 237 -16.98 0.63 8.07
CA ALA A 237 -16.02 0.18 9.06
C ALA A 237 -16.44 0.58 10.48
N PRO A 238 -17.27 -0.24 11.16
CA PRO A 238 -17.59 -0.05 12.56
C PRO A 238 -16.49 -0.63 13.46
N SER A 239 -16.22 0.06 14.55
CA SER A 239 -15.31 -0.33 15.62
C SER A 239 -16.01 -0.15 16.96
N VAL A 240 -15.86 -1.10 17.88
CA VAL A 240 -16.37 -0.99 19.25
C VAL A 240 -15.26 -1.40 20.22
N SER A 241 -15.03 -0.57 21.23
CA SER A 241 -14.13 -0.86 22.34
C SER A 241 -14.93 -1.03 23.61
N PHE A 242 -14.66 -2.08 24.38
CA PHE A 242 -15.27 -2.36 25.68
C PHE A 242 -14.22 -2.32 26.78
N ASN A 243 -14.50 -1.58 27.84
CA ASN A 243 -13.75 -1.60 29.09
C ASN A 243 -14.25 -2.78 29.94
N LEU A 244 -13.64 -3.95 29.80
CA LEU A 244 -14.02 -5.16 30.54
C LEU A 244 -13.69 -5.05 32.04
N ALA A 245 -12.64 -4.30 32.37
CA ALA A 245 -12.20 -3.93 33.72
C ALA A 245 -11.31 -2.67 33.63
N GLU A 246 -10.90 -2.10 34.77
CA GLU A 246 -10.04 -0.88 34.81
C GLU A 246 -8.76 -1.00 33.97
N ARG A 247 -8.21 -2.21 33.84
CA ARG A 247 -6.95 -2.51 33.14
C ARG A 247 -7.12 -3.45 31.95
N THR A 248 -8.36 -3.68 31.50
CA THR A 248 -8.66 -4.68 30.45
C THR A 248 -9.62 -4.11 29.43
N ARG A 249 -9.20 -4.08 28.17
CA ARG A 249 -9.99 -3.62 27.03
C ARG A 249 -10.14 -4.71 25.97
N LEU A 250 -11.31 -4.73 25.33
CA LEU A 250 -11.60 -5.59 24.19
C LEU A 250 -12.12 -4.72 23.04
N GLY A 251 -11.40 -4.70 21.93
CA GLY A 251 -11.79 -4.06 20.69
C GLY A 251 -12.33 -5.06 19.67
N LEU A 252 -13.38 -4.68 18.96
CA LEU A 252 -13.95 -5.40 17.82
C LEU A 252 -14.03 -4.45 16.63
N ASP A 253 -13.30 -4.77 15.56
CA ASP A 253 -13.30 -3.98 14.33
C ASP A 253 -13.85 -4.82 13.18
N LEU A 254 -14.72 -4.23 12.37
CA LEU A 254 -15.16 -4.79 11.09
C LEU A 254 -14.78 -3.80 10.00
N PHE A 255 -14.34 -4.31 8.85
CA PHE A 255 -14.10 -3.53 7.64
C PHE A 255 -14.76 -4.23 6.47
N TYR A 256 -15.67 -3.55 5.80
CA TYR A 256 -16.30 -4.01 4.57
C TYR A 256 -16.10 -2.97 3.47
N MET A 257 -15.70 -3.41 2.29
CA MET A 257 -15.58 -2.55 1.11
C MET A 257 -16.00 -3.30 -0.16
N GLU A 258 -16.83 -2.66 -0.97
CA GLU A 258 -17.16 -3.07 -2.34
C GLU A 258 -16.62 -2.00 -3.30
N GLN A 259 -16.00 -2.43 -4.40
CA GLN A 259 -15.68 -1.56 -5.54
C GLN A 259 -16.27 -2.14 -6.82
N ASP A 260 -16.85 -1.28 -7.65
CA ASP A 260 -17.44 -1.60 -8.96
C ASP A 260 -16.97 -0.54 -9.97
N ASN A 261 -15.80 -0.81 -10.52
CA ASN A 261 -15.02 0.12 -11.31
C ASN A 261 -15.08 -0.26 -12.79
N ARG A 262 -14.94 0.76 -13.64
CA ARG A 262 -14.57 0.62 -15.04
C ARG A 262 -13.29 1.44 -15.25
N PRO A 263 -12.11 0.86 -15.00
CA PRO A 263 -10.86 1.57 -15.18
C PRO A 263 -10.37 1.49 -16.63
N MET A 264 -9.52 2.45 -17.02
CA MET A 264 -8.65 2.29 -18.17
C MET A 264 -7.29 1.73 -17.72
N LEU A 265 -6.93 0.53 -18.20
CA LEU A 265 -5.65 -0.09 -17.83
C LEU A 265 -4.45 0.67 -18.40
N GLY A 266 -4.60 1.27 -19.59
CA GLY A 266 -3.55 2.03 -20.24
C GLY A 266 -3.83 2.28 -21.71
N LEU A 267 -2.84 2.86 -22.39
CA LEU A 267 -2.83 3.27 -23.78
C LEU A 267 -1.70 2.56 -24.56
N PRO A 268 -1.81 2.43 -25.89
CA PRO A 268 -0.76 1.83 -26.73
C PRO A 268 0.60 2.49 -26.55
N TRP A 269 1.65 1.69 -26.51
CA TRP A 269 3.04 2.15 -26.55
C TRP A 269 3.70 1.77 -27.87
N VAL A 270 4.40 2.71 -28.51
CA VAL A 270 5.17 2.47 -29.73
C VAL A 270 6.55 1.94 -29.34
N ASN A 271 6.83 0.66 -29.57
CA ASN A 271 8.18 0.12 -29.39
C ASN A 271 9.07 0.44 -30.60
N GLU A 272 10.39 0.28 -30.47
CA GLU A 272 11.37 0.60 -31.54
C GLU A 272 11.11 -0.15 -32.86
N ASP A 273 10.73 -1.42 -32.80
CA ASP A 273 10.42 -2.20 -34.01
C ASP A 273 9.19 -1.63 -34.73
N ALA A 274 8.16 -1.26 -33.96
CA ALA A 274 6.94 -0.65 -34.45
C ALA A 274 7.22 0.74 -35.03
N ALA A 275 8.02 1.56 -34.34
CA ALA A 275 8.35 2.93 -34.70
C ALA A 275 8.79 3.07 -36.16
N THR A 276 9.74 2.22 -36.58
CA THR A 276 10.26 2.20 -37.96
C THR A 276 9.21 1.77 -38.98
N GLN A 277 8.34 0.82 -38.62
CA GLN A 277 7.39 0.21 -39.56
C GLN A 277 6.12 1.04 -39.76
N ILE A 278 5.62 1.68 -38.70
CA ILE A 278 4.38 2.47 -38.72
C ILE A 278 4.65 3.98 -38.82
N GLY A 279 5.92 4.40 -38.83
CA GLY A 279 6.31 5.80 -39.00
C GLY A 279 5.98 6.68 -37.80
N ARG A 280 6.04 6.13 -36.58
CA ARG A 280 5.80 6.85 -35.32
C ARG A 280 7.07 6.87 -34.46
N PRO A 281 7.32 7.90 -33.63
CA PRO A 281 8.39 7.86 -32.64
C PRO A 281 8.20 6.71 -31.65
N ALA A 282 9.29 6.09 -31.20
CA ALA A 282 9.23 5.13 -30.09
C ALA A 282 8.90 5.88 -28.80
N GLY A 283 8.03 5.32 -27.96
CA GLY A 283 7.54 5.99 -26.76
C GLY A 283 6.04 5.85 -26.52
N PRO A 284 5.48 6.66 -25.60
CA PRO A 284 4.04 6.79 -25.49
C PRO A 284 3.48 7.39 -26.78
N ILE A 285 2.23 7.08 -27.12
CA ILE A 285 1.52 7.80 -28.19
C ILE A 285 1.37 9.28 -27.83
N ASP A 286 1.19 10.15 -28.83
CA ASP A 286 0.98 11.59 -28.62
C ASP A 286 -0.12 11.87 -27.60
N SER A 287 0.09 12.87 -26.73
CA SER A 287 -0.81 13.21 -25.63
C SER A 287 -2.21 13.64 -26.06
N GLN A 288 -2.37 14.13 -27.30
CA GLN A 288 -3.69 14.38 -27.90
C GLN A 288 -4.62 13.15 -27.92
N TYR A 289 -4.07 11.93 -27.81
CA TYR A 289 -4.84 10.68 -27.76
C TYR A 289 -5.03 10.14 -26.34
N TRP A 290 -4.56 10.83 -25.29
CA TRP A 290 -4.58 10.27 -23.93
C TRP A 290 -5.96 10.22 -23.30
N SER A 291 -6.90 11.03 -23.80
CA SER A 291 -8.33 10.96 -23.46
C SER A 291 -9.11 9.93 -24.28
N ASN A 292 -8.45 9.14 -25.14
CA ASN A 292 -9.11 8.05 -25.87
C ASN A 292 -9.20 6.78 -25.02
N TYR A 293 -10.37 6.13 -25.06
CA TYR A 293 -10.56 4.81 -24.45
C TYR A 293 -10.39 3.69 -25.48
N TYR A 294 -9.28 2.96 -25.41
CA TYR A 294 -9.01 1.78 -26.24
C TYR A 294 -9.42 0.48 -25.54
N GLY A 295 -10.65 0.45 -25.03
CA GLY A 295 -11.29 -0.74 -24.50
C GLY A 295 -12.70 -0.92 -25.03
N VAL A 296 -13.50 -1.73 -24.35
CA VAL A 296 -14.93 -1.89 -24.66
C VAL A 296 -15.74 -1.66 -23.39
N ALA A 297 -16.45 -0.53 -23.32
CA ALA A 297 -17.08 -0.05 -22.09
C ALA A 297 -18.11 -1.03 -21.49
N SER A 298 -18.79 -1.81 -22.33
CA SER A 298 -19.74 -2.84 -21.88
C SER A 298 -19.08 -4.18 -21.50
N ARG A 299 -17.79 -4.36 -21.81
CA ARG A 299 -17.00 -5.57 -21.53
C ARG A 299 -16.08 -5.37 -20.32
N ASP A 300 -15.48 -4.18 -20.23
CA ASP A 300 -14.42 -3.89 -19.29
C ASP A 300 -14.99 -3.49 -17.93
N PHE A 301 -14.45 -4.12 -16.89
CA PHE A 301 -14.87 -3.91 -15.50
C PHE A 301 -13.78 -4.38 -14.54
N GLU A 302 -13.86 -3.89 -13.32
CA GLU A 302 -13.16 -4.41 -12.16
C GLU A 302 -14.09 -4.37 -10.96
N LYS A 303 -14.21 -5.50 -10.27
CA LYS A 303 -15.02 -5.67 -9.07
C LYS A 303 -14.18 -6.20 -7.94
N LEU A 304 -14.38 -5.64 -6.76
CA LEU A 304 -13.70 -6.01 -5.55
C LEU A 304 -14.72 -6.12 -4.40
N ASP A 305 -14.64 -7.18 -3.63
CA ASP A 305 -15.35 -7.32 -2.36
C ASP A 305 -14.34 -7.66 -1.27
N MET A 306 -14.42 -7.02 -0.12
CA MET A 306 -13.53 -7.26 1.01
C MET A 306 -14.30 -7.25 2.32
N LEU A 307 -14.00 -8.22 3.18
CA LEU A 307 -14.48 -8.27 4.55
C LEU A 307 -13.34 -8.67 5.48
N MET A 308 -13.02 -7.82 6.46
CA MET A 308 -12.10 -8.13 7.53
C MET A 308 -12.79 -7.97 8.89
N ALA A 309 -12.52 -8.88 9.81
CA ALA A 309 -12.94 -8.81 11.20
C ALA A 309 -11.72 -8.95 12.10
N THR A 310 -11.53 -8.01 13.02
CA THR A 310 -10.40 -7.97 13.96
C THR A 310 -10.91 -7.96 15.38
N VAL A 311 -10.30 -8.77 16.24
CA VAL A 311 -10.47 -8.75 17.69
C VAL A 311 -9.15 -8.31 18.30
N VAL A 312 -9.19 -7.33 19.19
CA VAL A 312 -8.02 -6.81 19.91
C VAL A 312 -8.26 -6.95 21.40
N PHE A 313 -7.38 -7.64 22.09
CA PHE A 313 -7.38 -7.77 23.54
C PHE A 313 -6.19 -7.00 24.10
N ASP A 314 -6.43 -6.17 25.11
CA ASP A 314 -5.41 -5.34 25.74
C ASP A 314 -5.56 -5.44 27.26
N HIS A 315 -4.55 -5.98 27.94
CA HIS A 315 -4.57 -6.18 29.38
C HIS A 315 -3.27 -5.74 30.02
N GLU A 316 -3.36 -4.82 30.98
CA GLU A 316 -2.25 -4.43 31.83
C GLU A 316 -2.29 -5.23 33.14
N PHE A 317 -1.32 -6.12 33.33
CA PHE A 317 -1.15 -6.84 34.59
C PHE A 317 -0.59 -5.91 35.69
N SER A 318 0.21 -4.92 35.29
CA SER A 318 0.78 -3.86 36.11
C SER A 318 1.17 -2.67 35.22
N ASP A 319 1.70 -1.60 35.82
CA ASP A 319 2.27 -0.46 35.06
C ASP A 319 3.51 -0.86 34.23
N SER A 320 4.06 -2.05 34.49
CA SER A 320 5.28 -2.56 33.88
C SER A 320 5.07 -3.77 32.97
N VAL A 321 3.90 -4.42 33.00
CA VAL A 321 3.64 -5.64 32.22
C VAL A 321 2.28 -5.53 31.55
N ARG A 322 2.27 -5.60 30.22
CA ARG A 322 1.08 -5.46 29.38
C ARG A 322 1.04 -6.53 28.30
N LEU A 323 -0.11 -7.15 28.09
CA LEU A 323 -0.36 -8.15 27.05
C LEU A 323 -1.34 -7.58 26.03
N ILE A 324 -0.95 -7.63 24.76
CA ILE A 324 -1.77 -7.21 23.63
C ILE A 324 -1.92 -8.42 22.70
N GLY A 325 -3.17 -8.81 22.43
CA GLY A 325 -3.50 -9.86 21.48
C GLY A 325 -4.32 -9.29 20.33
N GLN A 326 -4.00 -9.65 19.10
CA GLN A 326 -4.77 -9.26 17.92
C GLN A 326 -5.04 -10.51 17.07
N THR A 327 -6.31 -10.77 16.76
CA THR A 327 -6.72 -11.84 15.86
C THR A 327 -7.53 -11.26 14.72
N ARG A 328 -7.17 -11.56 13.46
CA ARG A 328 -7.87 -11.10 12.27
C ARG A 328 -8.28 -12.26 11.38
N PHE A 329 -9.51 -12.20 10.89
CA PHE A 329 -10.00 -13.02 9.80
C PHE A 329 -10.37 -12.11 8.64
N GLY A 330 -9.97 -12.48 7.43
CA GLY A 330 -10.22 -11.69 6.24
C GLY A 330 -10.57 -12.54 5.04
N ASN A 331 -11.45 -12.01 4.19
CA ASN A 331 -11.64 -12.50 2.84
C ASN A 331 -11.66 -11.33 1.87
N ASN A 332 -11.24 -11.61 0.64
CA ASN A 332 -11.35 -10.68 -0.46
C ASN A 332 -11.54 -11.44 -1.77
N SER A 333 -12.34 -10.90 -2.68
CA SER A 333 -12.42 -11.37 -4.06
C SER A 333 -12.20 -10.22 -5.03
N LYS A 334 -11.50 -10.51 -6.13
CA LYS A 334 -11.29 -9.58 -7.24
C LYS A 334 -11.63 -10.25 -8.55
N GLN A 335 -12.47 -9.59 -9.35
CA GLN A 335 -12.81 -10.01 -10.71
C GLN A 335 -12.62 -8.84 -11.66
N SER A 336 -11.89 -9.02 -12.75
CA SER A 336 -11.76 -7.98 -13.77
C SER A 336 -11.60 -8.54 -15.17
N THR A 337 -12.05 -7.76 -16.15
CA THR A 337 -11.64 -7.82 -17.54
C THR A 337 -11.24 -6.42 -17.91
N LEU A 338 -9.98 -6.20 -18.29
CA LEU A 338 -9.51 -4.88 -18.71
C LEU A 338 -8.83 -4.99 -20.07
N ALA A 339 -9.16 -4.09 -21.00
CA ALA A 339 -8.47 -3.98 -22.27
C ALA A 339 -6.98 -3.69 -22.05
N ARG A 340 -6.14 -4.35 -22.83
CA ARG A 340 -4.69 -4.11 -22.88
C ARG A 340 -4.33 -3.68 -24.30
N PRO A 341 -4.60 -2.41 -24.65
CA PRO A 341 -4.46 -1.95 -26.03
C PRO A 341 -3.00 -1.90 -26.43
N ILE A 342 -2.67 -2.54 -27.55
CA ILE A 342 -1.31 -2.56 -28.11
C ILE A 342 -1.39 -2.35 -29.62
N PHE A 343 -0.29 -1.94 -30.27
CA PHE A 343 -0.26 -1.93 -31.72
C PHE A 343 -0.39 -3.35 -32.28
N LYS A 344 -1.26 -3.49 -33.29
CA LYS A 344 -1.49 -4.72 -34.02
C LYS A 344 -0.16 -5.19 -34.60
N SER A 345 0.19 -6.44 -34.29
CA SER A 345 1.37 -7.05 -34.83
C SER A 345 1.16 -8.52 -35.15
N THR A 346 1.77 -8.96 -36.25
CA THR A 346 1.85 -10.37 -36.61
C THR A 346 3.28 -10.85 -36.41
N ARG A 347 3.45 -11.97 -35.71
CA ARG A 347 4.77 -12.58 -35.52
C ARG A 347 4.97 -13.68 -36.55
N ASP A 348 6.05 -13.57 -37.32
CA ASP A 348 6.46 -14.63 -38.24
C ASP A 348 6.85 -15.89 -37.44
N PRO A 349 6.29 -17.07 -37.78
CA PRO A 349 6.51 -18.28 -36.99
C PRO A 349 7.94 -18.83 -37.09
N VAL A 350 8.69 -18.49 -38.14
CA VAL A 350 10.04 -19.00 -38.43
C VAL A 350 11.10 -18.02 -37.93
N THR A 351 11.09 -16.81 -38.46
CA THR A 351 12.08 -15.76 -38.14
C THR A 351 11.83 -15.10 -36.79
N ARG A 352 10.63 -15.28 -36.22
CA ARG A 352 10.17 -14.65 -34.98
C ARG A 352 10.08 -13.12 -35.01
N LEU A 353 10.35 -12.49 -36.16
CA LEU A 353 10.22 -11.06 -36.40
C LEU A 353 8.75 -10.63 -36.35
N ARG A 354 8.50 -9.39 -35.94
CA ARG A 354 7.16 -8.80 -35.89
C ARG A 354 6.97 -7.81 -37.04
N SER A 355 5.84 -7.94 -37.74
CA SER A 355 5.31 -6.91 -38.62
C SER A 355 4.23 -6.14 -37.88
N TYR A 356 4.32 -4.81 -37.86
CA TYR A 356 3.37 -3.91 -37.19
C TYR A 356 2.51 -3.17 -38.20
N GLU A 357 1.26 -2.90 -37.81
CA GLU A 357 0.32 -2.06 -38.55
C GLU A 357 -0.07 -0.86 -37.67
N ASP A 358 -0.40 0.29 -38.27
CA ASP A 358 -0.89 1.49 -37.55
C ASP A 358 -2.36 1.32 -37.13
N LEU A 359 -2.63 0.27 -36.39
CA LEU A 359 -3.91 -0.10 -35.81
C LEU A 359 -3.69 -0.58 -34.38
N VAL A 360 -4.60 -0.24 -33.48
CA VAL A 360 -4.64 -0.72 -32.09
C VAL A 360 -5.46 -1.99 -32.03
N ASP A 361 -4.88 -3.05 -31.45
CA ASP A 361 -5.51 -4.32 -31.18
C ASP A 361 -6.20 -4.30 -29.80
N LEU A 362 -7.53 -4.47 -29.82
CA LEU A 362 -8.40 -4.44 -28.64
C LEU A 362 -8.73 -5.85 -28.12
N THR A 363 -8.23 -6.89 -28.79
CA THR A 363 -8.51 -8.30 -28.45
C THR A 363 -7.70 -8.80 -27.26
N TYR A 364 -6.58 -8.13 -26.96
CA TYR A 364 -5.81 -8.41 -25.75
C TYR A 364 -6.50 -7.84 -24.52
N VAL A 365 -6.79 -8.74 -23.58
CA VAL A 365 -7.33 -8.37 -22.26
C VAL A 365 -6.46 -8.92 -21.13
N GLN A 366 -6.55 -8.28 -19.98
CA GLN A 366 -6.11 -8.83 -18.71
C GLN A 366 -7.35 -9.24 -17.93
N ASN A 367 -7.53 -10.55 -17.77
CA ASN A 367 -8.61 -11.12 -16.97
C ASN A 367 -8.05 -11.58 -15.63
N ILE A 368 -8.72 -11.21 -14.54
CA ILE A 368 -8.40 -11.66 -13.18
C ILE A 368 -9.68 -12.20 -12.56
N ASP A 369 -9.59 -13.35 -11.90
CA ASP A 369 -10.62 -13.88 -11.02
C ASP A 369 -9.91 -14.60 -9.89
N GLN A 370 -9.94 -14.00 -8.71
CA GLN A 370 -9.13 -14.39 -7.58
C GLN A 370 -9.90 -14.23 -6.27
N GLU A 371 -9.67 -15.17 -5.35
CA GLU A 371 -10.13 -15.10 -3.97
C GLU A 371 -8.94 -15.22 -3.02
N ASN A 372 -8.97 -14.44 -1.94
CA ASN A 372 -7.98 -14.46 -0.87
C ASN A 372 -8.69 -14.69 0.46
N ARG A 373 -8.07 -15.48 1.34
CA ARG A 373 -8.53 -15.73 2.70
C ARG A 373 -7.34 -15.65 3.65
N LEU A 374 -7.53 -15.04 4.82
CA LEU A 374 -6.49 -14.94 5.84
C LEU A 374 -7.07 -15.17 7.23
N ALA A 375 -6.28 -15.80 8.08
CA ALA A 375 -6.51 -15.93 9.51
C ALA A 375 -5.16 -15.74 10.22
N VAL A 376 -5.06 -14.71 11.05
CA VAL A 376 -3.81 -14.34 11.74
C VAL A 376 -4.12 -14.10 13.21
N THR A 377 -3.26 -14.58 14.10
CA THR A 377 -3.27 -14.16 15.50
C THR A 377 -1.85 -13.81 15.94
N GLN A 378 -1.71 -12.67 16.60
CA GLN A 378 -0.46 -12.17 17.16
C GLN A 378 -0.69 -11.84 18.64
N TRP A 379 0.26 -12.19 19.49
CA TRP A 379 0.25 -11.86 20.91
C TRP A 379 1.60 -11.29 21.32
N ASP A 380 1.59 -10.08 21.87
CA ASP A 380 2.74 -9.31 22.32
C ASP A 380 2.67 -9.10 23.83
N LEU A 381 3.68 -9.54 24.56
CA LEU A 381 3.88 -9.25 25.98
C LEU A 381 4.98 -8.21 26.11
N GLN A 382 4.61 -7.01 26.54
CA GLN A 382 5.52 -5.92 26.89
C GLN A 382 5.88 -6.01 28.38
N SER A 383 7.16 -5.88 28.70
CA SER A 383 7.71 -5.98 30.05
C SER A 383 8.81 -4.94 30.26
N ASN A 384 8.57 -4.02 31.18
CA ASN A 384 9.52 -2.98 31.57
C ASN A 384 10.16 -3.36 32.91
N PHE A 385 11.49 -3.49 32.95
CA PHE A 385 12.22 -3.84 34.17
C PHE A 385 13.64 -3.29 34.15
N SER A 386 14.41 -3.52 35.20
CA SER A 386 15.82 -3.11 35.25
C SER A 386 16.71 -4.24 35.79
N THR A 387 17.87 -4.43 35.18
CA THR A 387 18.91 -5.34 35.67
C THR A 387 20.08 -4.52 36.23
N GLY A 388 19.92 -4.09 37.49
CA GLY A 388 20.86 -3.14 38.10
C GLY A 388 20.71 -1.76 37.47
N SER A 389 21.75 -1.29 36.76
CA SER A 389 21.76 0.03 36.11
C SER A 389 21.21 0.03 34.68
N ILE A 390 20.84 -1.13 34.14
CA ILE A 390 20.33 -1.26 32.77
C ILE A 390 18.81 -1.31 32.82
N GLY A 391 18.13 -0.39 32.14
CA GLY A 391 16.69 -0.45 31.92
C GLY A 391 16.38 -1.32 30.70
N HIS A 392 15.31 -2.10 30.77
CA HIS A 392 14.83 -2.97 29.68
C HIS A 392 13.39 -2.61 29.35
N GLN A 393 13.10 -2.48 28.06
CA GLN A 393 11.74 -2.46 27.50
C GLN A 393 11.64 -3.64 26.55
N LEU A 394 11.28 -4.80 27.12
CA LEU A 394 11.26 -6.08 26.42
C LEU A 394 9.87 -6.33 25.85
N VAL A 395 9.79 -6.63 24.56
CA VAL A 395 8.61 -7.17 23.89
C VAL A 395 8.91 -8.59 23.46
N THR A 396 8.11 -9.54 23.94
CA THR A 396 8.15 -10.92 23.45
C THR A 396 6.82 -11.25 22.80
N GLY A 397 6.82 -12.08 21.77
CA GLY A 397 5.56 -12.42 21.14
C GLY A 397 5.57 -13.68 20.31
N VAL A 398 4.36 -14.08 19.96
CA VAL A 398 4.07 -15.22 19.10
C VAL A 398 3.08 -14.81 18.02
N GLU A 399 3.26 -15.36 16.84
CA GLU A 399 2.39 -15.09 15.70
C GLU A 399 2.08 -16.41 14.99
N LEU A 400 0.80 -16.65 14.70
CA LEU A 400 0.34 -17.79 13.92
C LEU A 400 -0.53 -17.28 12.79
N TYR A 401 -0.28 -17.74 11.58
CA TYR A 401 -1.05 -17.29 10.43
C TYR A 401 -1.30 -18.40 9.42
N ARG A 402 -2.41 -18.24 8.70
CA ARG A 402 -2.76 -19.00 7.51
C ARG A 402 -3.32 -18.06 6.46
N GLU A 403 -2.69 -18.07 5.30
CA GLU A 403 -3.03 -17.24 4.13
C GLU A 403 -3.36 -18.19 2.98
N THR A 404 -4.43 -17.94 2.22
CA THR A 404 -4.77 -18.72 1.03
C THR A 404 -5.12 -17.76 -0.11
N GLN A 405 -4.50 -17.97 -1.28
CA GLN A 405 -4.84 -17.30 -2.53
C GLN A 405 -5.27 -18.35 -3.54
N GLU A 406 -6.45 -18.17 -4.13
CA GLU A 406 -7.01 -19.03 -5.18
C GLU A 406 -7.21 -18.19 -6.44
N LYS A 407 -6.62 -18.61 -7.56
CA LYS A 407 -6.68 -17.94 -8.87
C LYS A 407 -7.35 -18.86 -9.89
N TYR A 408 -8.46 -18.42 -10.45
CA TYR A 408 -9.20 -19.19 -11.45
C TYR A 408 -8.61 -18.96 -12.85
N GLN A 409 -8.41 -20.03 -13.62
CA GLN A 409 -8.07 -19.90 -15.03
C GLN A 409 -9.29 -19.47 -15.83
N LEU A 410 -9.09 -18.52 -16.73
CA LEU A 410 -10.16 -17.91 -17.51
C LEU A 410 -9.90 -18.12 -18.98
N GLN A 411 -10.92 -18.58 -19.70
CA GLN A 411 -10.94 -18.59 -21.15
C GLN A 411 -11.85 -17.48 -21.63
N ASP A 412 -11.28 -16.58 -22.41
CA ASP A 412 -12.04 -15.50 -23.06
C ASP A 412 -12.46 -15.93 -24.47
N ASN A 413 -13.75 -16.21 -24.65
CA ASN A 413 -14.33 -16.53 -25.94
C ASN A 413 -15.05 -15.32 -26.56
N ARG A 414 -14.85 -14.12 -26.02
CA ARG A 414 -15.50 -12.91 -26.52
C ARG A 414 -14.88 -12.48 -27.84
N VAL A 415 -15.74 -12.18 -28.80
CA VAL A 415 -15.36 -11.70 -30.14
C VAL A 415 -15.89 -10.29 -30.32
N LEU A 416 -14.99 -9.36 -30.61
CA LEU A 416 -15.32 -7.95 -30.84
C LEU A 416 -15.83 -7.76 -32.27
N ALA A 417 -16.81 -6.86 -32.45
CA ALA A 417 -17.25 -6.46 -33.78
C ALA A 417 -16.16 -5.71 -34.56
N THR A 418 -15.30 -4.96 -33.86
CA THR A 418 -14.18 -4.21 -34.45
C THR A 418 -12.91 -4.48 -33.61
N PRO A 419 -12.20 -5.58 -33.88
CA PRO A 419 -11.03 -5.99 -33.09
C PRO A 419 -9.83 -5.05 -33.23
N TYR A 420 -9.78 -4.27 -34.32
CA TYR A 420 -8.70 -3.34 -34.63
C TYR A 420 -9.27 -1.95 -34.93
N VAL A 421 -8.70 -0.92 -34.33
CA VAL A 421 -9.13 0.48 -34.51
C VAL A 421 -7.93 1.38 -34.82
N SER A 422 -8.15 2.49 -35.51
CA SER A 422 -7.13 3.54 -35.64
C SER A 422 -7.05 4.37 -34.36
N LEU A 423 -5.89 4.99 -34.08
CA LEU A 423 -5.72 5.85 -32.90
C LEU A 423 -6.71 7.02 -32.86
N ASP A 424 -7.01 7.62 -34.02
CA ASP A 424 -7.94 8.74 -34.14
C ASP A 424 -9.42 8.34 -34.05
N LYS A 425 -9.73 7.04 -34.07
CA LYS A 425 -11.10 6.50 -34.14
C LYS A 425 -11.30 5.33 -33.19
N PRO A 426 -11.23 5.54 -31.86
CA PRO A 426 -11.53 4.49 -30.89
C PRO A 426 -13.00 4.05 -31.02
N ALA A 427 -13.28 2.79 -30.66
CA ALA A 427 -14.62 2.20 -30.73
C ALA A 427 -15.07 1.66 -29.35
N PRO A 428 -15.21 2.52 -28.32
CA PRO A 428 -15.46 2.08 -26.95
C PRO A 428 -16.85 1.44 -26.75
N ASN A 429 -17.82 1.85 -27.56
CA ASN A 429 -19.22 1.40 -27.48
C ASN A 429 -19.54 0.24 -28.45
N GLN A 430 -18.52 -0.41 -29.01
CA GLN A 430 -18.73 -1.52 -29.92
C GLN A 430 -19.39 -2.72 -29.24
N SER A 431 -20.13 -3.51 -30.01
CA SER A 431 -20.69 -4.78 -29.55
C SER A 431 -19.63 -5.88 -29.51
N PHE A 432 -19.82 -6.84 -28.62
CA PHE A 432 -19.12 -8.12 -28.62
C PHE A 432 -20.12 -9.26 -28.43
N SER A 433 -19.72 -10.47 -28.80
CA SER A 433 -20.46 -11.72 -28.55
C SER A 433 -19.60 -12.70 -27.77
N GLY A 434 -20.19 -13.74 -27.18
CA GLY A 434 -19.46 -14.74 -26.39
C GLY A 434 -19.36 -14.35 -24.91
N GLU A 435 -18.55 -15.08 -24.16
CA GLU A 435 -18.46 -14.95 -22.70
C GLU A 435 -17.04 -15.26 -22.18
N LEU A 436 -16.78 -14.79 -20.96
CA LEU A 436 -15.62 -15.17 -20.17
C LEU A 436 -16.03 -16.33 -19.26
N VAL A 437 -15.32 -17.45 -19.33
CA VAL A 437 -15.65 -18.65 -18.56
C VAL A 437 -14.46 -19.14 -17.75
N ARG A 438 -14.72 -19.62 -16.53
CA ARG A 438 -13.73 -20.37 -15.75
C ARG A 438 -13.47 -21.71 -16.44
N VAL A 439 -12.20 -22.08 -16.56
CA VAL A 439 -11.75 -23.34 -17.16
C VAL A 439 -10.69 -23.98 -16.29
N GLY A 440 -10.40 -25.26 -16.53
CA GLY A 440 -9.35 -25.97 -15.80
C GLY A 440 -9.63 -26.06 -14.29
N LYS A 441 -8.55 -26.26 -13.53
CA LYS A 441 -8.56 -26.25 -12.07
C LYS A 441 -8.08 -24.87 -11.58
N PRO A 442 -8.52 -24.38 -10.42
CA PRO A 442 -7.91 -23.19 -9.84
C PRO A 442 -6.47 -23.48 -9.42
N ALA A 443 -5.59 -22.48 -9.58
CA ALA A 443 -4.28 -22.48 -8.93
C ALA A 443 -4.45 -21.96 -7.51
N GLU A 444 -3.97 -22.71 -6.52
CA GLU A 444 -4.09 -22.35 -5.10
C GLU A 444 -2.70 -22.29 -4.47
N VAL A 445 -2.48 -21.31 -3.60
CA VAL A 445 -1.35 -21.33 -2.66
C VAL A 445 -1.90 -21.08 -1.27
N THR A 446 -1.60 -21.99 -0.35
CA THR A 446 -1.86 -21.84 1.08
C THR A 446 -0.53 -21.75 1.82
N GLY A 447 -0.25 -20.58 2.39
CA GLY A 447 0.87 -20.32 3.29
C GLY A 447 0.43 -20.51 4.74
N THR A 448 1.22 -21.21 5.54
CA THR A 448 1.03 -21.36 6.98
C THR A 448 2.34 -21.05 7.67
N GLY A 449 2.31 -20.20 8.70
CA GLY A 449 3.51 -19.86 9.44
C GLY A 449 3.28 -19.72 10.93
N ALA A 450 4.35 -19.94 11.68
CA ALA A 450 4.42 -19.77 13.12
C ALA A 450 5.73 -19.07 13.48
N ALA A 451 5.65 -17.99 14.24
CA ALA A 451 6.80 -17.21 14.65
C ALA A 451 6.84 -16.97 16.16
N ILE A 452 8.05 -16.86 16.67
CA ILE A 452 8.36 -16.39 18.02
C ILE A 452 9.44 -15.30 17.92
N TYR A 453 9.30 -14.25 18.73
CA TYR A 453 10.24 -13.14 18.72
C TYR A 453 10.46 -12.53 20.10
N ALA A 454 11.62 -11.90 20.24
CA ALA A 454 12.01 -11.09 21.39
C ALA A 454 12.73 -9.83 20.90
N LEU A 455 12.26 -8.67 21.34
CA LEU A 455 12.74 -7.34 20.97
C LEU A 455 13.01 -6.61 22.29
N ASP A 456 14.24 -6.20 22.56
CA ASP A 456 14.59 -5.50 23.79
C ASP A 456 15.25 -4.16 23.47
N THR A 457 14.75 -3.11 24.11
CA THR A 457 15.44 -1.82 24.17
C THR A 457 16.12 -1.68 25.53
N LEU A 458 17.45 -1.66 25.51
CA LEU A 458 18.28 -1.53 26.69
C LEU A 458 18.73 -0.08 26.87
N SER A 459 18.32 0.58 27.95
CA SER A 459 18.83 1.89 28.34
C SER A 459 20.07 1.74 29.21
N LEU A 460 21.20 2.25 28.73
CA LEU A 460 22.53 2.19 29.37
C LEU A 460 22.91 3.57 29.92
N GLY A 461 22.45 3.88 31.13
CA GLY A 461 22.59 5.22 31.71
C GLY A 461 21.68 6.23 30.99
N GLU A 462 22.06 7.51 30.97
CA GLU A 462 21.21 8.59 30.43
C GLU A 462 21.41 8.85 28.93
N HIS A 463 22.44 8.29 28.30
CA HIS A 463 22.87 8.70 26.97
C HIS A 463 22.99 7.58 25.94
N TRP A 464 22.91 6.32 26.36
CA TRP A 464 23.13 5.20 25.44
C TRP A 464 21.94 4.26 25.47
N GLN A 465 21.54 3.82 24.28
CA GLN A 465 20.49 2.83 24.11
C GLN A 465 20.94 1.77 23.11
N VAL A 466 20.60 0.52 23.39
CA VAL A 466 20.80 -0.61 22.47
C VAL A 466 19.46 -1.23 22.15
N ASP A 467 19.13 -1.32 20.87
CA ASP A 467 17.93 -2.00 20.37
C ASP A 467 18.34 -3.33 19.76
N ALA A 468 17.93 -4.44 20.35
CA ALA A 468 18.26 -5.77 19.85
C ALA A 468 16.99 -6.58 19.65
N GLY A 469 16.85 -7.23 18.50
CA GLY A 469 15.68 -8.02 18.17
C GLY A 469 16.05 -9.31 17.46
N ILE A 470 15.31 -10.38 17.78
CA ILE A 470 15.38 -11.67 17.11
C ILE A 470 13.97 -12.20 16.83
N ARG A 471 13.80 -12.87 15.71
CA ARG A 471 12.59 -13.58 15.31
C ARG A 471 12.97 -14.88 14.62
N TRP A 472 12.34 -15.97 15.01
CA TRP A 472 12.39 -17.23 14.28
C TRP A 472 11.00 -17.55 13.77
N GLU A 473 10.92 -18.02 12.52
CA GLU A 473 9.67 -18.33 11.85
C GLU A 473 9.79 -19.65 11.07
N ASP A 474 8.86 -20.57 11.32
CA ASP A 474 8.62 -21.76 10.51
C ASP A 474 7.52 -21.45 9.50
N TYR A 475 7.78 -21.70 8.22
CA TYR A 475 6.87 -21.39 7.13
C TYR A 475 6.74 -22.54 6.14
N SER A 476 5.51 -22.77 5.69
CA SER A 476 5.18 -23.76 4.66
C SER A 476 4.17 -23.17 3.69
N ALA A 477 4.52 -23.17 2.40
CA ALA A 477 3.61 -22.88 1.30
C ALA A 477 3.27 -24.18 0.57
N LYS A 478 1.98 -24.44 0.34
CA LYS A 478 1.49 -25.64 -0.40
C LYS A 478 0.40 -25.27 -1.38
N GLY A 479 0.32 -26.00 -2.50
CA GLY A 479 -0.83 -25.92 -3.39
C GLY A 479 -0.53 -26.35 -4.83
N SER A 480 -1.00 -25.56 -5.78
CA SER A 480 -0.99 -25.88 -7.21
C SER A 480 -0.70 -24.65 -8.07
N THR A 481 -0.20 -24.87 -9.28
CA THR A 481 0.08 -23.77 -10.22
C THR A 481 -0.03 -24.20 -11.69
N TYR A 482 -0.03 -23.22 -12.57
CA TYR A 482 0.12 -23.40 -14.01
C TYR A 482 1.51 -22.97 -14.44
N LEU A 483 2.25 -23.88 -15.07
CA LEU A 483 3.52 -23.56 -15.70
C LEU A 483 3.31 -22.72 -16.97
N ARG A 484 4.41 -22.10 -17.42
CA ARG A 484 4.44 -21.46 -18.73
C ARG A 484 4.10 -22.48 -19.83
N GLY A 485 2.99 -22.26 -20.53
CA GLY A 485 2.44 -23.19 -21.54
C GLY A 485 1.16 -23.92 -21.10
N GLY A 486 0.69 -23.70 -19.87
CA GLY A 486 -0.64 -24.12 -19.43
C GLY A 486 -0.70 -25.52 -18.80
N LYS A 487 0.45 -26.17 -18.54
CA LYS A 487 0.49 -27.42 -17.77
C LYS A 487 0.15 -27.12 -16.31
N PHE A 488 -0.86 -27.82 -15.78
CA PHE A 488 -1.23 -27.74 -14.37
C PHE A 488 -0.38 -28.72 -13.54
N VAL A 489 0.12 -28.23 -12.40
CA VAL A 489 0.94 -29.00 -11.45
C VAL A 489 0.31 -28.89 -10.07
N GLU A 490 0.10 -30.04 -9.43
CA GLU A 490 -0.43 -30.16 -8.07
C GLU A 490 0.69 -30.50 -7.08
N ASP A 491 0.39 -30.43 -5.78
CA ASP A 491 1.28 -30.80 -4.68
C ASP A 491 2.63 -30.05 -4.68
N VAL A 492 2.61 -28.80 -5.16
CA VAL A 492 3.75 -27.90 -5.09
C VAL A 492 3.93 -27.47 -3.64
N ARG A 493 5.17 -27.53 -3.16
CA ARG A 493 5.49 -27.25 -1.76
C ARG A 493 6.82 -26.52 -1.64
N SER A 494 6.85 -25.51 -0.77
CA SER A 494 8.06 -24.90 -0.25
C SER A 494 7.96 -24.92 1.28
N ASP A 495 8.96 -25.47 1.94
CA ASP A 495 9.09 -25.47 3.39
C ASP A 495 10.42 -24.86 3.76
N GLY A 496 10.43 -24.09 4.84
CA GLY A 496 11.66 -23.60 5.41
C GLY A 496 11.40 -22.89 6.73
N ASP A 497 12.46 -22.78 7.51
CA ASP A 497 12.51 -21.89 8.64
C ASP A 497 13.52 -20.77 8.37
N PHE A 498 13.31 -19.62 9.00
CA PHE A 498 14.22 -18.50 8.87
C PHE A 498 14.40 -17.74 10.17
N PHE A 499 15.58 -17.13 10.28
CA PHE A 499 16.00 -16.36 11.43
C PHE A 499 16.25 -14.91 11.02
N SER A 500 15.48 -14.01 11.62
CA SER A 500 15.61 -12.57 11.44
C SER A 500 16.16 -11.91 12.70
N TRP A 501 16.97 -10.87 12.54
CA TRP A 501 17.60 -10.15 13.62
C TRP A 501 17.79 -8.66 13.29
N ASN A 502 17.87 -7.83 14.33
CA ASN A 502 18.26 -6.44 14.24
C ASN A 502 19.12 -6.04 15.44
N LEU A 503 20.03 -5.10 15.21
CA LEU A 503 20.84 -4.48 16.24
C LEU A 503 21.01 -2.99 15.93
N GLY A 504 20.69 -2.14 16.91
CA GLY A 504 20.89 -0.70 16.85
C GLY A 504 21.63 -0.21 18.09
N LEU A 505 22.52 0.76 17.91
CA LEU A 505 23.18 1.49 18.99
C LEU A 505 22.89 2.97 18.80
N SER A 506 22.28 3.57 19.82
CA SER A 506 21.85 4.97 19.85
C SER A 506 22.61 5.74 20.92
N TYR A 507 23.04 6.95 20.58
CA TYR A 507 23.64 7.92 21.48
C TYR A 507 22.75 9.17 21.55
N GLN A 508 22.24 9.45 22.74
CA GLN A 508 21.31 10.53 23.06
C GLN A 508 22.01 11.53 23.99
N PRO A 509 22.72 12.55 23.46
CA PRO A 509 23.44 13.50 24.32
C PRO A 509 22.50 14.37 25.17
N ASN A 510 21.22 14.43 24.79
CA ASN A 510 20.14 15.14 25.48
C ASN A 510 18.78 14.53 25.06
N GLY A 511 17.67 15.01 25.64
CA GLY A 511 16.32 14.49 25.35
C GLY A 511 15.70 14.91 24.01
N TYR A 512 16.44 15.56 23.11
CA TYR A 512 15.92 16.05 21.83
C TYR A 512 16.82 15.70 20.64
N SER A 513 17.83 14.85 20.84
CA SER A 513 18.70 14.41 19.76
C SER A 513 19.13 12.95 19.96
N ASN A 514 19.19 12.23 18.85
CA ASN A 514 19.59 10.83 18.82
C ASN A 514 20.48 10.57 17.60
N TYR A 515 21.61 9.92 17.79
CA TYR A 515 22.53 9.49 16.74
C TYR A 515 22.66 7.99 16.81
N TYR A 516 22.45 7.28 15.71
CA TYR A 516 22.41 5.81 15.74
C TYR A 516 23.15 5.17 14.58
N VAL A 517 23.61 3.95 14.85
CA VAL A 517 23.99 2.97 13.83
C VAL A 517 23.11 1.74 13.99
N ALA A 518 22.60 1.20 12.91
CA ALA A 518 21.72 0.05 12.94
C ALA A 518 22.01 -0.91 11.78
N VAL A 519 21.78 -2.19 12.05
CA VAL A 519 21.79 -3.25 11.06
C VAL A 519 20.61 -4.18 11.30
N ALA A 520 19.96 -4.60 10.23
CA ALA A 520 18.85 -5.54 10.29
C ALA A 520 18.83 -6.41 9.03
N ASN A 521 18.33 -7.64 9.15
CA ASN A 521 18.04 -8.48 8.00
C ASN A 521 16.53 -8.65 7.76
N ALA A 522 16.23 -9.17 6.57
CA ALA A 522 14.90 -9.53 6.12
C ALA A 522 14.98 -10.78 5.26
N GLN A 523 13.98 -11.65 5.34
CA GLN A 523 13.96 -12.92 4.60
C GLN A 523 12.63 -13.15 3.89
N ASP A 524 12.70 -13.57 2.63
CA ASP A 524 11.56 -13.80 1.75
C ASP A 524 11.60 -15.24 1.19
N PRO A 525 10.83 -16.19 1.78
CA PRO A 525 10.81 -17.58 1.35
C PRO A 525 10.06 -17.75 0.03
N ALA A 526 10.41 -18.79 -0.73
CA ALA A 526 9.63 -19.17 -1.90
C ALA A 526 8.16 -19.46 -1.52
N GLY A 527 7.22 -18.97 -2.33
CA GLY A 527 5.79 -19.01 -2.02
C GLY A 527 5.31 -17.97 -1.01
N GLY A 528 6.20 -17.18 -0.39
CA GLY A 528 5.87 -16.10 0.54
C GLY A 528 5.00 -14.98 -0.04
N ASN A 529 5.08 -14.79 -1.37
CA ASN A 529 4.24 -13.91 -2.19
C ASN A 529 2.91 -14.56 -2.64
N MET A 530 2.55 -15.70 -2.05
CA MET A 530 1.35 -16.48 -2.36
C MET A 530 1.31 -17.02 -3.81
N ALA A 531 2.47 -17.16 -4.46
CA ALA A 531 2.55 -17.65 -5.83
C ALA A 531 3.66 -18.69 -6.00
N PHE A 532 3.40 -19.66 -6.88
CA PHE A 532 4.43 -20.57 -7.37
C PHE A 532 4.65 -20.34 -8.87
N SER A 533 5.90 -20.09 -9.26
CA SER A 533 6.26 -19.82 -10.65
C SER A 533 7.41 -20.70 -11.13
N GLY A 534 7.29 -21.19 -12.36
CA GLY A 534 8.34 -21.92 -13.07
C GLY A 534 7.99 -22.08 -14.54
N ARG A 535 9.00 -22.15 -15.43
CA ARG A 535 8.74 -22.46 -16.86
C ARG A 535 8.58 -23.96 -17.08
N THR A 536 9.25 -24.77 -16.28
CA THR A 536 9.22 -26.24 -16.29
C THR A 536 8.94 -26.76 -14.87
N GLU A 537 8.65 -28.05 -14.74
CA GLU A 537 8.50 -28.69 -13.41
C GLU A 537 9.82 -28.72 -12.65
N ASP A 538 10.95 -28.89 -13.35
CA ASP A 538 12.27 -28.88 -12.75
C ASP A 538 12.59 -27.49 -12.15
N GLN A 539 12.37 -26.41 -12.91
CA GLN A 539 12.55 -25.05 -12.40
C GLN A 539 11.63 -24.74 -11.23
N LEU A 540 10.37 -25.19 -11.32
CA LEU A 540 9.42 -25.02 -10.22
C LEU A 540 9.92 -25.73 -8.96
N SER A 541 10.42 -26.96 -9.10
CA SER A 541 10.93 -27.75 -7.97
C SER A 541 12.21 -27.14 -7.39
N GLN A 542 13.13 -26.68 -8.24
CA GLN A 542 14.35 -25.99 -7.82
C GLN A 542 14.04 -24.71 -7.05
N TYR A 543 13.21 -23.82 -7.61
CA TYR A 543 12.85 -22.55 -6.98
C TYR A 543 12.23 -22.74 -5.58
N ASN A 544 11.30 -23.69 -5.45
CA ASN A 544 10.61 -23.95 -4.18
C ASN A 544 11.48 -24.66 -3.13
N ALA A 545 12.63 -25.21 -3.54
CA ALA A 545 13.61 -25.84 -2.66
C ALA A 545 14.76 -24.89 -2.27
N LEU A 546 14.77 -23.65 -2.76
CA LEU A 546 15.76 -22.65 -2.38
C LEU A 546 15.52 -22.17 -0.94
N ASP A 547 16.61 -21.81 -0.28
CA ASP A 547 16.54 -21.01 0.95
C ASP A 547 15.83 -19.66 0.68
N PRO A 548 15.38 -18.95 1.71
CA PRO A 548 14.81 -17.62 1.54
C PRO A 548 15.80 -16.64 0.90
N GLN A 549 15.29 -15.74 0.06
CA GLN A 549 16.06 -14.55 -0.34
C GLN A 549 16.31 -13.70 0.89
N GLU A 550 17.56 -13.24 1.08
CA GLU A 550 17.96 -12.47 2.24
C GLU A 550 18.31 -11.04 1.83
N SER A 551 17.79 -10.08 2.58
CA SER A 551 18.21 -8.69 2.51
C SER A 551 18.84 -8.24 3.81
N THR A 552 19.94 -7.49 3.74
CA THR A 552 20.58 -6.87 4.90
C THR A 552 20.66 -5.37 4.68
N ASN A 553 20.22 -4.60 5.68
CA ASN A 553 20.27 -3.16 5.67
C ASN A 553 21.22 -2.64 6.76
N TYR A 554 22.13 -1.77 6.37
CA TYR A 554 22.98 -0.98 7.26
C TYR A 554 22.53 0.47 7.23
N GLU A 555 22.43 1.12 8.39
CA GLU A 555 21.97 2.50 8.50
C GLU A 555 22.80 3.27 9.54
N LEU A 556 23.22 4.49 9.18
CA LEU A 556 23.78 5.48 10.08
C LEU A 556 22.83 6.68 10.03
N GLY A 557 22.26 7.07 11.17
CA GLY A 557 21.26 8.12 11.19
C GLY A 557 21.36 9.06 12.39
N ALA A 558 20.63 10.17 12.26
CA ALA A 558 20.48 11.16 13.29
C ALA A 558 19.06 11.74 13.26
N LYS A 559 18.52 12.04 14.44
CA LYS A 559 17.19 12.58 14.64
C LYS A 559 17.24 13.71 15.65
N TRP A 560 16.51 14.78 15.38
CA TRP A 560 16.43 15.94 16.27
C TRP A 560 15.00 16.42 16.39
N ASP A 561 14.56 16.59 17.62
CA ASP A 561 13.36 17.33 17.95
C ASP A 561 13.75 18.81 18.19
N LEU A 562 13.15 19.68 17.40
CA LEU A 562 13.38 21.12 17.38
C LEU A 562 12.10 21.84 17.85
N LEU A 563 12.24 23.13 18.17
CA LEU A 563 11.09 24.01 18.46
C LEU A 563 10.16 23.43 19.54
N GLN A 564 10.74 23.06 20.69
CA GLN A 564 9.99 22.45 21.81
C GLN A 564 9.28 21.15 21.39
N SER A 565 9.97 20.31 20.62
CA SER A 565 9.49 19.02 20.08
C SER A 565 8.33 19.11 19.08
N GLN A 566 7.99 20.30 18.59
CA GLN A 566 6.97 20.45 17.56
C GLN A 566 7.45 20.08 16.16
N LEU A 567 8.77 20.11 15.90
CA LEU A 567 9.36 19.85 14.59
C LEU A 567 10.43 18.77 14.68
N GLN A 568 10.36 17.72 13.87
CA GLN A 568 11.38 16.68 13.81
C GLN A 568 12.19 16.77 12.52
N LEU A 569 13.52 16.81 12.66
CA LEU A 569 14.48 16.65 11.57
C LEU A 569 15.10 15.25 11.65
N THR A 570 15.16 14.54 10.53
CA THR A 570 15.82 13.24 10.40
C THR A 570 16.82 13.25 9.26
N ALA A 571 17.92 12.53 9.44
CA ALA A 571 18.93 12.31 8.42
C ALA A 571 19.44 10.87 8.52
N ALA A 572 19.56 10.15 7.40
CA ALA A 572 20.08 8.80 7.38
C ALA A 572 20.93 8.53 6.13
N ALA A 573 22.00 7.76 6.29
CA ALA A 573 22.75 7.13 5.22
C ALA A 573 22.51 5.62 5.30
N PHE A 574 22.23 4.98 4.17
CA PHE A 574 21.87 3.56 4.15
C PHE A 574 22.57 2.77 3.04
N LEU A 575 22.69 1.47 3.29
CA LEU A 575 23.08 0.45 2.32
C LEU A 575 22.20 -0.77 2.53
N THR A 576 21.38 -1.11 1.55
CA THR A 576 20.57 -2.32 1.50
C THR A 576 21.11 -3.24 0.42
N GLN A 577 21.45 -4.46 0.79
CA GLN A 577 21.84 -5.53 -0.13
C GLN A 577 20.78 -6.62 -0.09
N LYS A 578 20.47 -7.23 -1.24
CA LYS A 578 19.47 -8.30 -1.36
C LYS A 578 19.99 -9.41 -2.27
N THR A 579 19.98 -10.64 -1.79
CA THR A 579 20.16 -11.81 -2.64
C THR A 579 18.86 -12.09 -3.40
N VAL A 580 18.97 -12.39 -4.69
CA VAL A 580 17.83 -12.67 -5.55
C VAL A 580 18.04 -13.97 -6.31
N THR A 581 16.92 -14.58 -6.71
CA THR A 581 16.99 -15.77 -7.57
C THR A 581 17.50 -15.39 -8.94
N ASP A 582 18.34 -16.26 -9.48
CA ASP A 582 18.97 -16.12 -10.78
C ASP A 582 18.94 -17.47 -11.52
N THR A 583 19.09 -17.44 -12.85
CA THR A 583 18.97 -18.61 -13.71
C THR A 583 20.21 -18.76 -14.58
N ASP A 584 20.86 -19.92 -14.55
CA ASP A 584 22.06 -20.18 -15.35
C ASP A 584 21.73 -20.47 -16.83
N ASP A 585 22.77 -20.73 -17.64
CA ASP A 585 22.64 -21.06 -19.06
C ASP A 585 21.87 -22.37 -19.33
N ASN A 586 21.83 -23.29 -18.36
CA ASN A 586 21.07 -24.53 -18.42
C ASN A 586 19.59 -24.34 -17.99
N ALA A 587 19.24 -23.12 -17.61
CA ALA A 587 17.95 -22.75 -17.04
C ALA A 587 17.71 -23.30 -15.62
N ASP A 588 18.76 -23.67 -14.88
CA ASP A 588 18.68 -24.04 -13.47
C ASP A 588 18.59 -22.78 -12.60
N VAL A 589 17.84 -22.84 -11.49
CA VAL A 589 17.54 -21.69 -10.64
C VAL A 589 18.35 -21.72 -9.33
N PHE A 590 19.01 -20.62 -8.98
CA PHE A 590 19.87 -20.48 -7.81
C PHE A 590 19.67 -19.14 -7.09
N LEU A 591 20.10 -19.03 -5.82
CA LEU A 591 20.28 -17.74 -5.12
C LEU A 591 21.68 -17.17 -5.39
N ALA A 592 21.96 -16.83 -6.64
CA ALA A 592 23.28 -16.32 -7.06
C ALA A 592 23.27 -14.83 -7.42
N GLY A 593 22.09 -14.25 -7.65
CA GLY A 593 21.94 -12.85 -7.99
C GLY A 593 22.03 -11.95 -6.76
N GLU A 594 22.49 -10.72 -6.96
CA GLU A 594 22.57 -9.71 -5.90
C GLU A 594 22.18 -8.35 -6.45
N GLN A 595 21.35 -7.64 -5.68
CA GLN A 595 20.91 -6.28 -5.95
C GLN A 595 21.22 -5.40 -4.74
N GLN A 596 21.52 -4.14 -5.00
CA GLN A 596 21.91 -3.18 -3.97
C GLN A 596 21.18 -1.85 -4.15
N ALA A 597 20.89 -1.19 -3.04
CA ALA A 597 20.52 0.22 -2.97
C ALA A 597 21.34 0.92 -1.88
N LYS A 598 21.98 2.04 -2.20
CA LYS A 598 22.68 2.89 -1.23
C LYS A 598 22.21 4.33 -1.38
N GLY A 599 22.19 5.10 -0.30
CA GLY A 599 21.67 6.45 -0.40
C GLY A 599 21.74 7.29 0.86
N LEU A 600 21.20 8.51 0.72
CA LEU A 600 21.01 9.49 1.78
C LEU A 600 19.53 9.90 1.82
N GLU A 601 18.98 10.01 3.02
CA GLU A 601 17.61 10.47 3.25
C GLU A 601 17.61 11.62 4.25
N LEU A 602 16.77 12.62 3.99
CA LEU A 602 16.49 13.75 4.88
C LEU A 602 14.97 13.88 5.03
N GLY A 603 14.50 14.13 6.25
CA GLY A 603 13.10 14.33 6.55
C GLY A 603 12.90 15.49 7.52
N LEU A 604 11.84 16.27 7.33
CA LEU A 604 11.45 17.36 8.21
C LEU A 604 9.93 17.34 8.36
N THR A 605 9.41 17.20 9.58
CA THR A 605 7.95 17.01 9.79
C THR A 605 7.50 17.62 11.11
N GLY A 606 6.42 18.39 11.08
CA GLY A 606 5.82 19.02 12.27
C GLY A 606 5.48 20.48 12.06
N ALA A 607 5.50 21.28 13.13
CA ALA A 607 5.17 22.70 13.12
C ALA A 607 6.42 23.59 13.26
N ILE A 608 6.57 24.59 12.40
CA ILE A 608 7.58 25.65 12.53
C ILE A 608 7.11 26.74 13.50
N SER A 609 5.80 26.98 13.52
CA SER A 609 5.11 27.88 14.45
C SER A 609 3.67 27.41 14.62
N ASP A 610 2.92 28.03 15.53
CA ASP A 610 1.50 27.69 15.76
C ASP A 610 0.64 27.74 14.49
N ASP A 611 1.00 28.61 13.54
CA ASP A 611 0.29 28.78 12.26
C ASP A 611 0.95 28.07 11.06
N LEU A 612 2.14 27.48 11.18
CA LEU A 612 2.91 26.96 10.03
C LEU A 612 3.32 25.51 10.23
N ASN A 613 2.71 24.60 9.49
CA ASN A 613 3.06 23.18 9.47
C ASN A 613 3.79 22.80 8.19
N LEU A 614 4.65 21.79 8.27
CA LEU A 614 5.25 21.17 7.09
C LEU A 614 5.50 19.68 7.23
N ILE A 615 5.54 19.04 6.07
CA ILE A 615 6.15 17.74 5.86
C ILE A 615 7.03 17.85 4.62
N ALA A 616 8.31 17.49 4.76
CA ALA A 616 9.28 17.52 3.69
C ALA A 616 10.20 16.29 3.77
N GLY A 617 10.57 15.77 2.60
CA GLY A 617 11.48 14.64 2.46
C GLY A 617 12.34 14.79 1.22
N TYR A 618 13.58 14.33 1.31
CA TYR A 618 14.49 14.20 0.18
C TYR A 618 15.25 12.89 0.28
N THR A 619 15.37 12.18 -0.84
CA THR A 619 16.17 10.97 -0.96
C THR A 619 17.05 11.09 -2.20
N TRP A 620 18.35 10.86 -2.00
CA TRP A 620 19.27 10.43 -3.07
C TRP A 620 19.54 8.94 -2.90
N GLN A 621 19.42 8.17 -3.97
CA GLN A 621 19.70 6.74 -3.95
C GLN A 621 20.32 6.28 -5.26
N GLU A 622 21.24 5.34 -5.18
CA GLU A 622 21.80 4.64 -6.32
C GLU A 622 21.47 3.16 -6.16
N THR A 623 20.91 2.55 -7.21
CA THR A 623 20.55 1.14 -7.22
C THR A 623 21.30 0.41 -8.31
N GLU A 624 21.64 -0.86 -8.07
CA GLU A 624 22.51 -1.62 -8.96
C GLU A 624 22.23 -3.13 -8.85
N VAL A 625 22.29 -3.84 -9.97
CA VAL A 625 22.49 -5.30 -10.01
C VAL A 625 23.99 -5.58 -9.86
N THR A 626 24.41 -6.06 -8.69
CA THR A 626 25.83 -6.26 -8.37
C THR A 626 26.34 -7.66 -8.73
N LYS A 627 25.44 -8.66 -8.81
CA LYS A 627 25.76 -10.02 -9.27
C LYS A 627 24.59 -10.59 -10.08
N ASP A 628 24.93 -11.24 -11.20
CA ASP A 628 24.01 -11.94 -12.10
C ASP A 628 24.82 -12.90 -12.99
N PHE A 629 24.25 -14.05 -13.35
CA PHE A 629 24.84 -15.02 -14.27
C PHE A 629 25.01 -14.43 -15.67
N ASN A 630 24.10 -13.53 -16.09
CA ASN A 630 24.27 -12.73 -17.28
C ASN A 630 25.18 -11.53 -16.96
N PRO A 631 26.46 -11.52 -17.38
CA PRO A 631 27.37 -10.44 -17.04
C PRO A 631 26.93 -9.08 -17.62
N ASP A 632 26.11 -9.08 -18.67
CA ASP A 632 25.70 -7.84 -19.30
C ASP A 632 24.67 -7.07 -18.45
N THR A 633 23.96 -7.70 -17.50
CA THR A 633 23.01 -7.02 -16.61
C THR A 633 23.66 -6.35 -15.41
N GLN A 634 24.91 -6.70 -15.09
CA GLN A 634 25.62 -6.15 -13.94
C GLN A 634 25.89 -4.65 -14.17
N GLY A 635 25.66 -3.84 -13.14
CA GLY A 635 25.73 -2.37 -13.24
C GLY A 635 24.41 -1.70 -13.64
N ASN A 636 23.38 -2.45 -14.07
CA ASN A 636 22.07 -1.86 -14.34
C ASN A 636 21.39 -1.41 -13.05
N GLY A 637 20.70 -0.27 -13.12
CA GLY A 637 19.82 0.17 -12.04
C GLY A 637 18.58 -0.70 -11.86
N LEU A 638 17.95 -0.59 -10.70
CA LEU A 638 16.63 -1.15 -10.46
C LEU A 638 15.55 -0.27 -11.09
N THR A 639 14.39 -0.86 -11.38
CA THR A 639 13.28 -0.14 -12.03
C THR A 639 12.37 0.52 -10.98
N ALA A 640 11.79 1.68 -11.31
CA ALA A 640 11.05 2.55 -10.39
C ALA A 640 11.87 2.90 -9.13
N ALA A 641 13.14 3.22 -9.34
CA ALA A 641 14.06 3.65 -8.29
C ALA A 641 14.75 4.96 -8.72
N PRO A 642 13.99 6.08 -8.83
CA PRO A 642 14.57 7.35 -9.25
C PRO A 642 15.75 7.72 -8.34
N GLU A 643 16.82 8.24 -8.94
CA GLU A 643 18.04 8.57 -8.22
C GLU A 643 17.82 9.71 -7.23
N HIS A 644 17.01 10.70 -7.61
CA HIS A 644 16.60 11.78 -6.73
C HIS A 644 15.09 11.82 -6.60
N SER A 645 14.60 11.96 -5.37
CA SER A 645 13.19 12.24 -5.11
C SER A 645 13.05 13.22 -3.96
N ALA A 646 12.10 14.14 -4.08
CA ALA A 646 11.79 15.12 -3.04
C ALA A 646 10.29 15.34 -2.96
N SER A 647 9.79 15.65 -1.76
CA SER A 647 8.41 16.02 -1.53
C SER A 647 8.39 17.09 -0.45
N VAL A 648 7.67 18.18 -0.68
CA VAL A 648 7.49 19.25 0.30
C VAL A 648 6.02 19.65 0.29
N TRP A 649 5.41 19.73 1.46
CA TRP A 649 4.07 20.25 1.68
C TRP A 649 4.08 21.14 2.91
N LEU A 650 3.45 22.31 2.77
CA LEU A 650 3.37 23.36 3.79
C LEU A 650 1.92 23.79 3.94
N THR A 651 1.49 24.09 5.16
CA THR A 651 0.21 24.76 5.44
C THR A 651 0.41 25.95 6.36
N TYR A 652 -0.29 27.04 6.08
CA TYR A 652 -0.24 28.29 6.82
C TYR A 652 -1.64 28.77 7.20
N GLY A 653 -1.89 28.90 8.50
CA GLY A 653 -3.13 29.40 9.09
C GLY A 653 -3.18 30.94 9.15
N LEU A 654 -4.34 31.49 8.84
CA LEU A 654 -4.69 32.91 8.83
C LEU A 654 -6.12 33.07 9.38
N ASP A 655 -6.27 32.97 10.70
CA ASP A 655 -7.56 32.93 11.40
C ASP A 655 -8.47 31.82 10.81
N ALA A 656 -9.54 32.19 10.12
CA ALA A 656 -10.48 31.27 9.48
C ALA A 656 -10.00 30.71 8.13
N LEU A 657 -8.91 31.24 7.56
CA LEU A 657 -8.37 30.80 6.27
C LEU A 657 -7.09 29.98 6.50
N THR A 658 -6.98 28.81 5.90
CA THR A 658 -5.73 28.05 5.83
C THR A 658 -5.32 27.88 4.39
N LEU A 659 -4.07 28.21 4.07
CA LEU A 659 -3.48 28.02 2.75
C LEU A 659 -2.49 26.86 2.79
N GLY A 660 -2.50 25.99 1.80
CA GLY A 660 -1.56 24.89 1.66
C GLY A 660 -0.91 24.87 0.29
N GLY A 661 0.31 24.36 0.21
CA GLY A 661 0.99 24.18 -1.06
C GLY A 661 2.14 23.20 -0.96
N GLY A 662 2.40 22.49 -2.05
CA GLY A 662 3.49 21.55 -2.11
C GLY A 662 3.98 21.24 -3.51
N VAL A 663 5.19 20.69 -3.55
CA VAL A 663 5.87 20.26 -4.77
C VAL A 663 6.43 18.87 -4.53
N GLN A 664 6.19 17.97 -5.48
CA GLN A 664 6.81 16.66 -5.56
C GLN A 664 7.75 16.65 -6.76
N TYR A 665 8.94 16.10 -6.54
CA TYR A 665 9.97 15.92 -7.55
C TYR A 665 10.42 14.46 -7.60
N SER A 666 10.52 13.91 -8.80
CA SER A 666 11.21 12.66 -9.06
C SER A 666 12.12 12.89 -10.25
N SER A 667 13.39 12.48 -10.12
CA SER A 667 14.25 12.40 -11.29
C SER A 667 13.72 11.35 -12.27
N GLY A 668 14.20 11.42 -13.50
CA GLY A 668 14.07 10.33 -14.46
C GLY A 668 14.51 8.97 -13.90
N ASN A 669 13.95 7.91 -14.47
CA ASN A 669 14.30 6.52 -14.15
C ASN A 669 14.33 5.67 -15.42
N VAL A 670 15.33 4.79 -15.52
CA VAL A 670 15.41 3.81 -16.61
C VAL A 670 14.61 2.55 -16.23
N PHE A 671 13.75 2.13 -17.14
CA PHE A 671 12.97 0.89 -17.04
C PHE A 671 13.70 -0.21 -17.81
N TRP A 672 14.37 -1.07 -17.05
CA TRP A 672 15.22 -2.14 -17.57
C TRP A 672 14.43 -3.42 -17.79
N ARG A 673 14.62 -4.09 -18.93
CA ARG A 673 14.14 -5.45 -19.12
C ARG A 673 15.09 -6.25 -19.99
N GLN A 674 15.46 -7.46 -19.53
CA GLN A 674 16.38 -8.35 -20.27
C GLN A 674 17.64 -7.63 -20.77
N ASN A 675 18.24 -6.82 -19.90
CA ASN A 675 19.40 -5.98 -20.21
C ASN A 675 19.24 -4.92 -21.31
N ARG A 676 18.02 -4.42 -21.50
CA ARG A 676 17.75 -3.31 -22.41
C ARG A 676 17.04 -2.20 -21.66
N ALA A 677 17.51 -0.96 -21.81
CA ALA A 677 16.76 0.23 -21.45
C ALA A 677 15.56 0.33 -22.39
N PHE A 678 14.36 0.01 -21.89
CA PHE A 678 13.14 -0.01 -22.69
C PHE A 678 12.42 1.34 -22.70
N TYR A 679 12.53 2.08 -21.60
CA TYR A 679 11.98 3.41 -21.44
C TYR A 679 12.83 4.17 -20.42
N GLU A 680 13.04 5.45 -20.64
CA GLU A 680 13.65 6.37 -19.68
C GLU A 680 12.65 7.50 -19.45
N SER A 681 12.15 7.62 -18.23
CA SER A 681 11.29 8.74 -17.87
C SER A 681 12.13 10.00 -17.70
N GLY A 682 11.57 11.16 -18.03
CA GLY A 682 12.16 12.44 -17.70
C GLY A 682 11.93 12.80 -16.22
N ASP A 683 12.49 13.95 -15.83
CA ASP A 683 12.20 14.58 -14.56
C ASP A 683 10.71 14.93 -14.46
N LEU A 684 10.13 14.75 -13.27
CA LEU A 684 8.73 15.02 -13.00
C LEU A 684 8.60 16.01 -11.85
N TYR A 685 7.79 17.05 -12.06
CA TYR A 685 7.39 18.01 -11.05
C TYR A 685 5.87 18.06 -10.95
N LEU A 686 5.32 17.78 -9.77
CA LEU A 686 3.89 17.93 -9.50
C LEU A 686 3.69 19.01 -8.45
N VAL A 687 2.91 20.04 -8.79
CA VAL A 687 2.57 21.14 -7.89
C VAL A 687 1.14 20.96 -7.42
N SER A 688 0.92 21.02 -6.10
CA SER A 688 -0.42 20.99 -5.49
C SER A 688 -0.65 22.23 -4.63
N LEU A 689 -1.89 22.72 -4.60
CA LEU A 689 -2.34 23.82 -3.74
C LEU A 689 -3.59 23.44 -2.96
N MET A 690 -3.78 24.08 -1.81
CA MET A 690 -4.99 24.01 -1.00
C MET A 690 -5.37 25.39 -0.46
N ALA A 691 -6.66 25.65 -0.37
CA ALA A 691 -7.20 26.72 0.44
C ALA A 691 -8.43 26.19 1.19
N SER A 692 -8.49 26.37 2.50
CA SER A 692 -9.67 26.05 3.30
C SER A 692 -10.15 27.25 4.10
N TYR A 693 -11.45 27.37 4.27
CA TYR A 693 -12.09 28.48 4.98
C TYR A 693 -13.14 27.94 5.96
N ASP A 694 -12.95 28.26 7.24
CA ASP A 694 -13.87 27.99 8.32
C ASP A 694 -14.98 29.04 8.32
N ILE A 695 -16.13 28.68 7.74
CA ILE A 695 -17.33 29.52 7.74
C ILE A 695 -17.90 29.65 9.16
N SER A 696 -17.75 28.61 9.97
CA SER A 696 -18.11 28.55 11.38
C SER A 696 -17.30 27.43 12.04
N GLU A 697 -17.42 27.25 13.36
CA GLU A 697 -16.79 26.15 14.09
C GLU A 697 -17.23 24.76 13.56
N GLN A 698 -18.43 24.67 12.97
CA GLN A 698 -18.98 23.43 12.43
C GLN A 698 -18.73 23.23 10.94
N LEU A 699 -18.52 24.31 10.16
CA LEU A 699 -18.55 24.25 8.68
C LEU A 699 -17.26 24.78 8.08
N ARG A 700 -16.54 23.89 7.39
CA ARG A 700 -15.34 24.22 6.59
C ARG A 700 -15.58 23.94 5.11
N VAL A 701 -15.13 24.84 4.25
CA VAL A 701 -15.04 24.62 2.80
C VAL A 701 -13.57 24.54 2.42
N GLN A 702 -13.21 23.61 1.55
CA GLN A 702 -11.82 23.41 1.12
C GLN A 702 -11.76 23.25 -0.40
N LEU A 703 -10.78 23.88 -1.03
CA LEU A 703 -10.42 23.71 -2.43
C LEU A 703 -9.03 23.11 -2.49
N ASN A 704 -8.86 22.00 -3.22
CA ASN A 704 -7.56 21.43 -3.55
C ASN A 704 -7.38 21.49 -5.08
N ALA A 705 -6.15 21.75 -5.53
CA ALA A 705 -5.76 21.64 -6.93
C ALA A 705 -4.50 20.78 -7.00
N ASP A 706 -4.63 19.59 -7.56
CA ASP A 706 -3.54 18.63 -7.75
C ASP A 706 -3.03 18.71 -9.19
N ASN A 707 -1.71 18.52 -9.38
CA ASN A 707 -1.04 18.71 -10.68
C ASN A 707 -1.42 20.05 -11.34
N LEU A 708 -1.27 21.15 -10.58
CA LEU A 708 -1.71 22.49 -10.98
C LEU A 708 -1.13 22.94 -12.32
N THR A 709 0.10 22.53 -12.62
CA THR A 709 0.83 22.85 -13.86
C THR A 709 0.37 22.02 -15.06
N ASP A 710 -0.52 21.04 -14.85
CA ASP A 710 -1.02 20.13 -15.89
C ASP A 710 0.11 19.35 -16.56
N GLU A 711 1.07 18.87 -15.77
CA GLU A 711 2.21 18.12 -16.26
C GLU A 711 1.74 16.77 -16.84
N GLU A 712 2.15 16.47 -18.07
CA GLU A 712 1.85 15.22 -18.75
C GLU A 712 2.96 14.20 -18.48
N TYR A 713 2.63 13.06 -17.88
CA TYR A 713 3.63 12.07 -17.49
C TYR A 713 3.13 10.63 -17.60
N VAL A 714 4.08 9.68 -17.62
CA VAL A 714 3.79 8.24 -17.61
C VAL A 714 3.89 7.73 -16.18
N SER A 715 2.79 7.19 -15.64
CA SER A 715 2.74 6.65 -14.27
C SER A 715 3.10 5.17 -14.17
N ASP A 716 2.86 4.40 -15.23
CA ASP A 716 3.20 2.97 -15.31
C ASP A 716 3.53 2.61 -16.76
N TYR A 717 4.43 1.66 -16.94
CA TYR A 717 4.85 1.18 -18.25
C TYR A 717 4.92 -0.34 -18.27
N SER A 718 4.49 -0.93 -19.39
CA SER A 718 4.67 -2.34 -19.66
C SER A 718 5.44 -2.55 -20.96
N ALA A 719 6.52 -3.32 -20.85
CA ALA A 719 7.29 -3.78 -22.00
C ALA A 719 6.52 -4.75 -22.92
N ARG A 720 5.23 -4.97 -22.65
CA ARG A 720 4.30 -5.65 -23.56
C ARG A 720 3.55 -4.68 -24.50
N GLY A 721 3.93 -3.41 -24.55
CA GLY A 721 3.46 -2.45 -25.57
C GLY A 721 2.30 -1.55 -25.14
N HIS A 722 2.16 -1.24 -23.85
CA HIS A 722 1.20 -0.25 -23.34
C HIS A 722 1.76 0.50 -22.13
N PHE A 723 1.23 1.67 -21.83
CA PHE A 723 1.59 2.52 -20.68
C PHE A 723 0.34 3.12 -20.04
N ARG A 724 0.44 3.63 -18.82
CA ARG A 724 -0.62 4.35 -18.13
C ARG A 724 -0.22 5.83 -17.99
N PRO A 725 -1.03 6.77 -18.50
CA PRO A 725 -0.85 8.18 -18.21
C PRO A 725 -1.04 8.47 -16.72
N GLY A 726 -0.27 9.43 -16.22
CA GLY A 726 -0.57 10.11 -14.96
C GLY A 726 -1.88 10.90 -15.05
N ALA A 727 -2.47 11.20 -13.90
CA ALA A 727 -3.63 12.09 -13.85
C ALA A 727 -3.19 13.53 -14.20
N GLY A 728 -3.98 14.19 -15.06
CA GLY A 728 -3.80 15.62 -15.35
C GLY A 728 -4.16 16.50 -14.14
N ARG A 729 -4.31 17.81 -14.37
CA ARG A 729 -4.81 18.71 -13.34
C ARG A 729 -6.17 18.25 -12.83
N ASN A 730 -6.36 18.27 -11.51
CA ASN A 730 -7.64 17.98 -10.88
C ASN A 730 -7.94 18.99 -9.77
N ILE A 731 -9.02 19.76 -9.93
CA ILE A 731 -9.54 20.67 -8.91
C ILE A 731 -10.70 20.00 -8.16
N LYS A 732 -10.62 20.01 -6.83
CA LYS A 732 -11.58 19.37 -5.93
C LYS A 732 -12.13 20.38 -4.94
N LEU A 733 -13.46 20.50 -4.88
CA LEU A 733 -14.17 21.26 -3.85
C LEU A 733 -14.70 20.29 -2.80
N GLY A 734 -14.40 20.57 -1.52
CA GLY A 734 -14.84 19.82 -0.36
C GLY A 734 -15.61 20.69 0.63
N VAL A 735 -16.55 20.07 1.32
CA VAL A 735 -17.29 20.64 2.45
C VAL A 735 -17.21 19.65 3.59
N ARG A 736 -16.77 20.12 4.76
CA ARG A 736 -16.75 19.37 6.02
C ARG A 736 -17.74 20.00 6.99
N TYR A 737 -18.57 19.16 7.60
CA TYR A 737 -19.45 19.54 8.69
C TYR A 737 -19.16 18.70 9.94
N SER A 738 -18.81 19.37 11.04
CA SER A 738 -18.58 18.77 12.36
C SER A 738 -19.79 19.08 13.26
N PHE A 739 -20.38 18.04 13.88
CA PHE A 739 -21.55 18.17 14.74
C PHE A 739 -21.20 18.41 16.21
#